data_AF-A0A5C5SFT2-F1
#
_entry.id   AF-A0A5C5SFT2-F1
#
_cell.length_a   1.000
_cell.length_b   1.000
_cell.length_c   1.000
_cell.angle_alpha   90.00
_cell.angle_beta   90.00
_cell.angle_gamma   90.00
#
_symmetry.space_group_name_H-M   'P 1'
#
loop_
_entity.id
_entity.type
_entity.pdbx_description
1 polymer ?
#
loop_
_entity_poly.entity_id
_entity_poly.type
_entity_poly.pdbx_seq_one_letter_code
_entity_poly.pdbx_strand_id
1 'polypeptide(L)'
;MKVVRSARLGLQEGSSDKVYDVDLIENDALPGEQRFVVNFRYGRRGRALREGTKTATPVVREAAERIFDSVVVSKINEGYRRLDGASAAPVASAPDSQGASDGRARVLLERLDQCRRSPQQPPGLDRLLWRVGEVRLTAATPALLDIARRVGAADASYSLVFALARAAGADAVPALQDVAARSTSTMVRDLARFALRSRLVGAAQQATDIDQELPAAIAQAVRARDAHQLAGAIIALAEQDRTKVGAILATLAGLAQHDTDSAPVLAAAVMTMPARPPYLIGLRKLYKYAEMADDAALFAAAAHRFETAQPMYRRRPGGDGRVWVPALGARVQVGWQRGTPDPRVGLSQATLFYFKRRIWRALRKRGDLGDPRFVELAAAYLLSLRPDDMTPPARWTAWVRLSNGTWGRQPRAIGPLGRNWTASQLLYRHAPEMTARSGSMTFMEIGEHPAADEARRDDAFPALWAARPDLALDLAARSGCEPVALHGLRVMQADAAFVQGLAGEALGRLLTSPFAAILRFAFDEARNRLARGSVDDALLVALIGADLKEARQLAVDRIDREAALPWSSPALAQAVLTARHEDIAEPILRWARDRRLAAGVGEPLAQGITVWLLAQPAERDASGDSLIRAVRARLSALWSARDMVVAQDVVLRLMEHPSPAVAAAGVDMLALTGVDPATLTDDVWRRLLGAPSPEVQEAALALFGRNSDETLTRHAPLVVAFATAPSTGLRQAARPLVARVAARDSALATRLARELIDSLFLTPPDDAYAADIVALLDAALPDQLAALDAGTLWRLLQARAKGAQLLGATVLPKRPFDTFSVRQTARLGNHAHLAVRQWVMAAYDDAPARFRAEAADAVLIVESDWPEITDFARRYFDAWPPEAWTPETIAVVTDSVKPEVLDFARHLLRSRLAPADVGAQLTRLLEHPSQSMHLLVSELLTQDAVASDAAFDKLMPLARIVMLQVHKGRVAKDRMSAFLHGEALRDAVRAQRIAPLFTDLTLSGTARDRSHAILALRDIMERHPGIVSPVQRRPVAGKVA
;
A
#
# COMPACT_ATOMS: atom_id res chain seq x y z
N MET A 1 -32.75 -43.92 -17.81
CA MET A 1 -32.64 -44.56 -16.48
C MET A 1 -33.46 -43.77 -15.49
N LYS A 2 -34.58 -44.33 -15.04
CA LYS A 2 -35.53 -43.73 -14.10
C LYS A 2 -35.44 -44.46 -12.77
N VAL A 3 -35.21 -43.74 -11.66
CA VAL A 3 -35.24 -44.35 -10.31
C VAL A 3 -36.69 -44.66 -9.97
N VAL A 4 -37.00 -45.95 -9.79
CA VAL A 4 -38.34 -46.45 -9.50
C VAL A 4 -38.61 -46.43 -8.00
N ARG A 5 -37.64 -46.86 -7.19
CA ARG A 5 -37.68 -46.84 -5.72
C ARG A 5 -36.27 -46.63 -5.18
N SER A 6 -36.14 -45.84 -4.11
CA SER A 6 -34.89 -45.62 -3.39
C SER A 6 -35.11 -45.78 -1.89
N ALA A 7 -34.10 -46.26 -1.17
CA ALA A 7 -34.12 -46.33 0.28
C ALA A 7 -32.74 -45.99 0.85
N ARG A 8 -32.71 -45.01 1.74
CA ARG A 8 -31.52 -44.58 2.48
C ARG A 8 -31.58 -45.08 3.91
N LEU A 9 -30.57 -45.87 4.29
CA LEU A 9 -30.47 -46.54 5.58
C LEU A 9 -29.27 -46.01 6.36
N GLY A 10 -29.44 -45.74 7.66
CA GLY A 10 -28.40 -45.26 8.56
C GLY A 10 -28.20 -46.19 9.75
N LEU A 11 -26.97 -46.63 9.99
CA LEU A 11 -26.56 -47.35 11.20
C LEU A 11 -25.56 -46.50 11.97
N GLN A 12 -25.87 -46.19 13.23
CA GLN A 12 -24.98 -45.48 14.13
C GLN A 12 -24.46 -46.47 15.20
N GLU A 13 -23.31 -47.07 14.91
CA GLU A 13 -22.58 -47.94 15.85
C GLU A 13 -21.35 -47.17 16.37
N GLY A 14 -21.45 -46.69 17.62
CA GLY A 14 -20.43 -45.83 18.21
C GLY A 14 -20.28 -44.48 17.48
N SER A 15 -19.17 -44.28 16.77
CA SER A 15 -18.82 -43.06 16.01
C SER A 15 -18.94 -43.27 14.51
N SER A 16 -19.22 -44.50 14.07
CA SER A 16 -19.40 -44.79 12.66
C SER A 16 -20.86 -44.58 12.31
N ASP A 17 -21.17 -43.43 11.72
CA ASP A 17 -22.46 -43.19 11.04
C ASP A 17 -22.35 -43.71 9.60
N LYS A 18 -22.75 -44.98 9.43
CA LYS A 18 -22.73 -45.65 8.12
C LYS A 18 -24.04 -45.36 7.42
N VAL A 19 -23.94 -44.91 6.17
CA VAL A 19 -25.08 -44.73 5.27
C VAL A 19 -24.98 -45.74 4.16
N TYR A 20 -26.11 -46.37 3.87
CA TYR A 20 -26.28 -47.33 2.81
C TYR A 20 -27.51 -46.91 2.01
N ASP A 21 -27.29 -46.44 0.79
CA ASP A 21 -28.36 -46.10 -0.14
C ASP A 21 -28.50 -47.23 -1.14
N VAL A 22 -29.73 -47.64 -1.42
CA VAL A 22 -30.06 -48.60 -2.47
C VAL A 22 -31.14 -48.03 -3.35
N ASP A 23 -30.95 -48.12 -4.66
CA ASP A 23 -31.80 -47.58 -5.71
C ASP A 23 -32.18 -48.70 -6.70
N LEU A 24 -33.49 -48.89 -6.89
CA LEU A 24 -34.07 -49.68 -7.97
C LEU A 24 -34.26 -48.74 -9.17
N ILE A 25 -33.59 -49.03 -10.29
CA ILE A 25 -33.55 -48.17 -11.47
C ILE A 25 -34.09 -48.95 -12.67
N GLU A 26 -35.05 -48.37 -13.38
CA GLU A 26 -35.56 -48.84 -14.66
C GLU A 26 -34.77 -48.20 -15.79
N ASN A 27 -34.27 -49.01 -16.73
CA ASN A 27 -33.57 -48.51 -17.91
C ASN A 27 -34.49 -48.56 -19.13
N ASP A 28 -35.21 -47.47 -19.38
CA ASP A 28 -36.18 -47.32 -20.48
C ASP A 28 -35.57 -47.50 -21.88
N ALA A 29 -34.24 -47.49 -22.01
CA ALA A 29 -33.53 -47.72 -23.28
C ALA A 29 -33.39 -49.21 -23.66
N LEU A 30 -33.72 -50.14 -22.75
CA LEU A 30 -33.68 -51.59 -23.01
C LEU A 30 -35.10 -52.10 -23.37
N PRO A 31 -35.32 -52.67 -24.58
CA PRO A 31 -36.59 -53.24 -24.97
C PRO A 31 -36.83 -54.58 -24.25
N GLY A 32 -38.03 -54.78 -23.71
CA GLY A 32 -38.44 -56.00 -23.00
C GLY A 32 -38.62 -55.83 -21.49
N GLU A 33 -39.12 -56.87 -20.82
CA GLU A 33 -39.49 -56.81 -19.40
C GLU A 33 -38.27 -56.82 -18.45
N GLN A 34 -37.11 -57.32 -18.91
CA GLN A 34 -35.86 -57.40 -18.14
C GLN A 34 -35.01 -56.13 -18.29
N ARG A 35 -35.45 -55.04 -17.65
CA ARG A 35 -34.79 -53.72 -17.76
C ARG A 35 -34.52 -53.02 -16.42
N PHE A 36 -34.69 -53.72 -15.30
CA PHE A 36 -34.53 -53.15 -13.97
C PHE A 36 -33.21 -53.60 -13.34
N VAL A 37 -32.50 -52.68 -12.70
CA VAL A 37 -31.24 -52.93 -11.98
C VAL A 37 -31.28 -52.34 -10.58
N VAL A 38 -30.66 -53.01 -9.61
CA VAL A 38 -30.60 -52.58 -8.21
C VAL A 38 -29.18 -52.17 -7.86
N ASN A 39 -28.95 -50.86 -7.75
CA ASN A 39 -27.66 -50.29 -7.43
C ASN A 39 -27.62 -49.87 -5.96
N PHE A 40 -26.44 -49.90 -5.36
CA PHE A 40 -26.25 -49.44 -3.99
C PHE A 40 -24.97 -48.64 -3.85
N ARG A 41 -24.94 -47.80 -2.84
CA ARG A 41 -23.76 -47.03 -2.48
C ARG A 41 -23.67 -46.93 -0.98
N TYR A 42 -22.48 -47.17 -0.46
CA TYR A 42 -22.29 -47.28 0.98
C TYR A 42 -20.97 -46.66 1.44
N GLY A 43 -21.00 -46.13 2.65
CA GLY A 43 -19.88 -45.41 3.22
C GLY A 43 -20.28 -44.69 4.50
N ARG A 44 -19.43 -43.80 5.00
CA ARG A 44 -19.78 -42.95 6.14
C ARG A 44 -20.48 -41.69 5.65
N ARG A 45 -21.52 -41.25 6.35
CA ARG A 45 -22.30 -40.05 6.00
C ARG A 45 -21.36 -38.86 5.76
N GLY A 46 -21.46 -38.22 4.60
CA GLY A 46 -20.63 -37.06 4.23
C GLY A 46 -19.25 -37.36 3.59
N ARG A 47 -18.91 -38.62 3.28
CA ARG A 47 -17.76 -39.00 2.44
C ARG A 47 -18.23 -39.50 1.06
N ALA A 48 -17.34 -39.50 0.06
CA ALA A 48 -17.61 -40.15 -1.23
C ALA A 48 -17.99 -41.63 -1.00
N LEU A 49 -19.20 -42.00 -1.40
CA LEU A 49 -19.75 -43.34 -1.18
C LEU A 49 -19.18 -44.30 -2.22
N ARG A 50 -18.86 -45.54 -1.82
CA ARG A 50 -18.44 -46.57 -2.77
C ARG A 50 -19.68 -47.16 -3.41
N GLU A 51 -19.75 -47.10 -4.73
CA GLU A 51 -20.89 -47.56 -5.51
C GLU A 51 -20.68 -49.00 -6.01
N GLY A 52 -21.77 -49.76 -6.09
CA GLY A 52 -21.80 -51.12 -6.59
C GLY A 52 -23.20 -51.51 -7.06
N THR A 53 -23.33 -52.64 -7.74
CA THR A 53 -24.64 -53.16 -8.18
C THR A 53 -24.87 -54.56 -7.61
N LYS A 54 -26.12 -54.89 -7.29
CA LYS A 54 -26.54 -56.26 -6.89
C LYS A 54 -27.02 -57.10 -8.07
N THR A 55 -27.24 -56.47 -9.22
CA THR A 55 -27.70 -57.13 -10.45
C THR A 55 -26.73 -56.77 -11.58
N ALA A 56 -25.80 -57.67 -11.89
CA ALA A 56 -24.80 -57.43 -12.94
C ALA A 56 -25.43 -57.33 -14.35
N THR A 57 -26.60 -57.95 -14.55
CA THR A 57 -27.44 -57.82 -15.74
C THR A 57 -28.85 -57.38 -15.34
N PRO A 58 -29.57 -56.61 -16.19
CA PRO A 58 -30.95 -56.18 -15.92
C PRO A 58 -31.92 -57.36 -15.78
N VAL A 59 -32.86 -57.26 -14.84
CA VAL A 59 -33.85 -58.32 -14.53
C VAL A 59 -35.29 -57.79 -14.65
N VAL A 60 -36.27 -58.69 -14.60
CA VAL A 60 -37.70 -58.32 -14.61
C VAL A 60 -38.09 -57.58 -13.33
N ARG A 61 -39.08 -56.69 -13.41
CA ARG A 61 -39.49 -55.78 -12.33
C ARG A 61 -39.73 -56.48 -11.00
N GLU A 62 -40.52 -57.56 -10.99
CA GLU A 62 -40.82 -58.31 -9.76
C GLU A 62 -39.57 -58.88 -9.09
N ALA A 63 -38.63 -59.40 -9.87
CA ALA A 63 -37.37 -59.93 -9.35
C ALA A 63 -36.49 -58.80 -8.79
N ALA A 64 -36.45 -57.65 -9.47
CA ALA A 64 -35.70 -56.49 -9.01
C ALA A 64 -36.27 -55.88 -7.71
N GLU A 65 -37.61 -55.81 -7.59
CA GLU A 65 -38.28 -55.36 -6.36
C GLU A 65 -38.01 -56.33 -5.18
N ARG A 66 -38.05 -57.65 -5.40
CA ARG A 66 -37.69 -58.64 -4.37
C ARG A 66 -36.22 -58.52 -3.93
N ILE A 67 -35.29 -58.31 -4.87
CA ILE A 67 -33.87 -58.11 -4.57
C ILE A 67 -33.66 -56.80 -3.78
N PHE A 68 -34.32 -55.72 -4.18
CA PHE A 68 -34.29 -54.43 -3.47
C PHE A 68 -34.78 -54.57 -2.02
N ASP A 69 -35.96 -55.18 -1.81
CA ASP A 69 -36.53 -55.35 -0.48
C ASP A 69 -35.68 -56.29 0.39
N SER A 70 -35.11 -57.36 -0.20
CA SER A 70 -34.15 -58.25 0.47
C SER A 70 -32.90 -57.52 0.97
N VAL A 71 -32.32 -56.64 0.15
CA VAL A 71 -31.14 -55.84 0.53
C VAL A 71 -31.48 -54.88 1.68
N VAL A 72 -32.64 -54.23 1.64
CA VAL A 72 -33.06 -53.32 2.71
C VAL A 72 -33.32 -54.06 4.02
N VAL A 73 -34.03 -55.19 3.99
CA VAL A 73 -34.30 -56.01 5.18
C VAL A 73 -33.01 -56.58 5.76
N SER A 74 -32.10 -57.09 4.92
CA SER A 74 -30.79 -57.57 5.36
C SER A 74 -30.00 -56.49 6.10
N LYS A 75 -29.98 -55.25 5.61
CA LYS A 75 -29.28 -54.14 6.27
C LYS A 75 -29.99 -53.65 7.53
N ILE A 76 -31.33 -53.71 7.58
CA ILE A 76 -32.06 -53.42 8.82
C ILE A 76 -31.75 -54.46 9.91
N ASN A 77 -31.67 -55.74 9.53
CA ASN A 77 -31.29 -56.82 10.46
C ASN A 77 -29.82 -56.71 10.93
N GLU A 78 -28.93 -56.15 10.12
CA GLU A 78 -27.57 -55.74 10.51
C GLU A 78 -27.54 -54.43 11.33
N GLY A 79 -28.70 -53.87 11.68
CA GLY A 79 -28.88 -52.75 12.61
C GLY A 79 -29.16 -51.39 11.98
N TYR A 80 -29.21 -51.26 10.65
CA TYR A 80 -29.49 -49.98 9.98
C TYR A 80 -30.97 -49.57 10.14
N ARG A 81 -31.25 -48.27 10.18
CA ARG A 81 -32.61 -47.70 10.27
C ARG A 81 -32.93 -46.86 9.02
N ARG A 82 -34.15 -46.93 8.48
CA ARG A 82 -34.59 -46.08 7.36
C ARG A 82 -34.60 -44.60 7.75
N LEU A 83 -34.01 -43.75 6.89
CA LEU A 83 -33.91 -42.30 7.07
C LEU A 83 -34.94 -41.53 6.21
N ASP A 84 -35.59 -42.20 5.27
CA ASP A 84 -36.57 -41.58 4.39
C ASP A 84 -37.93 -41.52 5.11
N GLY A 85 -38.25 -40.35 5.65
CA GLY A 85 -39.53 -40.09 6.32
C GLY A 85 -39.47 -38.96 7.34
N ALA A 86 -39.32 -37.71 6.87
CA ALA A 86 -39.70 -36.53 7.64
C ALA A 86 -40.34 -35.52 6.68
N SER A 87 -41.62 -35.77 6.37
CA SER A 87 -42.49 -34.77 5.76
C SER A 87 -42.54 -33.55 6.66
N ALA A 88 -42.43 -32.39 6.03
CA ALA A 88 -42.61 -31.07 6.60
C ALA A 88 -43.83 -31.03 7.53
N ALA A 89 -43.59 -30.69 8.79
CA ALA A 89 -44.59 -30.07 9.64
C ALA A 89 -44.37 -28.55 9.54
N PRO A 90 -45.43 -27.75 9.35
CA PRO A 90 -45.29 -26.30 9.23
C PRO A 90 -44.73 -25.75 10.53
N VAL A 91 -43.66 -24.96 10.42
CA VAL A 91 -43.18 -24.12 11.50
C VAL A 91 -44.33 -23.15 11.79
N ALA A 92 -44.99 -23.37 12.93
CA ALA A 92 -45.96 -22.45 13.46
C ALA A 92 -45.36 -21.04 13.43
N SER A 93 -46.04 -20.15 12.72
CA SER A 93 -45.89 -18.72 12.83
C SER A 93 -45.80 -18.34 14.31
N ALA A 94 -44.74 -17.61 14.66
CA ALA A 94 -44.63 -16.97 15.95
C ALA A 94 -45.93 -16.19 16.23
N PRO A 95 -46.52 -16.33 17.43
CA PRO A 95 -47.68 -15.53 17.76
C PRO A 95 -47.28 -14.06 17.77
N ASP A 96 -48.17 -13.21 17.26
CA ASP A 96 -48.09 -11.76 17.37
C ASP A 96 -47.60 -11.34 18.76
N SER A 97 -46.42 -10.73 18.77
CA SER A 97 -45.69 -10.33 19.98
C SER A 97 -46.34 -9.15 20.73
N GLN A 98 -47.48 -8.64 20.25
CA GLN A 98 -48.29 -7.66 20.98
C GLN A 98 -49.20 -8.32 22.04
N GLY A 99 -49.62 -9.58 21.86
CA GLY A 99 -50.49 -10.28 22.84
C GLY A 99 -49.73 -10.88 24.04
N ALA A 100 -48.44 -11.19 23.91
CA ALA A 100 -47.65 -11.88 24.94
C ALA A 100 -47.03 -10.92 26.00
N SER A 101 -46.87 -9.63 25.70
CA SER A 101 -46.38 -8.63 26.66
C SER A 101 -47.41 -8.37 27.76
N ASP A 102 -48.71 -8.32 27.40
CA ASP A 102 -49.81 -8.06 28.32
C ASP A 102 -49.98 -9.16 29.37
N GLY A 103 -49.85 -10.43 28.97
CA GLY A 103 -49.92 -11.55 29.91
C GLY A 103 -48.80 -11.55 30.96
N ARG A 104 -47.57 -11.20 30.57
CA ARG A 104 -46.43 -11.13 31.52
C ARG A 104 -46.53 -9.93 32.44
N ALA A 105 -46.91 -8.76 31.92
CA ALA A 105 -47.12 -7.56 32.72
C ALA A 105 -48.20 -7.80 33.78
N ARG A 106 -49.32 -8.40 33.39
CA ARG A 106 -50.41 -8.78 34.28
C ARG A 106 -49.95 -9.71 35.41
N VAL A 107 -49.22 -10.78 35.13
CA VAL A 107 -48.70 -11.70 36.15
C VAL A 107 -47.75 -11.00 37.14
N LEU A 108 -46.93 -10.04 36.67
CA LEU A 108 -46.06 -9.27 37.55
C LEU A 108 -46.85 -8.32 38.45
N LEU A 109 -47.89 -7.67 37.94
CA LEU A 109 -48.80 -6.83 38.73
C LEU A 109 -49.56 -7.65 39.77
N GLU A 110 -50.10 -8.80 39.39
CA GLU A 110 -50.83 -9.70 40.30
C GLU A 110 -49.92 -10.19 41.44
N ARG A 111 -48.68 -10.58 41.13
CA ARG A 111 -47.69 -10.96 42.15
C ARG A 111 -47.29 -9.79 43.05
N LEU A 112 -47.12 -8.59 42.50
CA LEU A 112 -46.84 -7.40 43.30
C LEU A 112 -48.01 -7.07 44.23
N ASP A 113 -49.24 -7.21 43.75
CA ASP A 113 -50.45 -6.96 44.51
C ASP A 113 -50.67 -8.02 45.60
N GLN A 114 -50.30 -9.28 45.36
CA GLN A 114 -50.22 -10.32 46.40
C GLN A 114 -49.19 -9.94 47.48
N CYS A 115 -48.02 -9.46 47.08
CA CYS A 115 -47.00 -8.96 48.02
C CYS A 115 -47.50 -7.76 48.83
N ARG A 116 -48.28 -6.88 48.19
CA ARG A 116 -48.92 -5.72 48.83
C ARG A 116 -50.00 -6.11 49.84
N ARG A 117 -50.70 -7.22 49.65
CA ARG A 117 -51.73 -7.69 50.60
C ARG A 117 -51.17 -8.54 51.74
N SER A 118 -49.97 -9.09 51.59
CA SER A 118 -49.34 -9.93 52.61
C SER A 118 -48.85 -9.12 53.81
N PRO A 119 -49.15 -9.51 55.07
CA PRO A 119 -48.61 -8.88 56.28
C PRO A 119 -47.10 -9.10 56.46
N GLN A 120 -46.56 -10.17 55.86
CA GLN A 120 -45.15 -10.57 55.95
C GLN A 120 -44.47 -10.39 54.60
N GLN A 121 -43.18 -10.01 54.59
CA GLN A 121 -42.41 -9.89 53.35
C GLN A 121 -42.29 -11.28 52.67
N PRO A 122 -42.86 -11.46 51.46
CA PRO A 122 -42.84 -12.75 50.81
C PRO A 122 -41.44 -13.11 50.30
N PRO A 123 -41.02 -14.38 50.38
CA PRO A 123 -39.74 -14.82 49.87
C PRO A 123 -39.65 -14.55 48.36
N GLY A 124 -38.63 -13.78 47.95
CA GLY A 124 -38.39 -13.44 46.55
C GLY A 124 -38.90 -12.07 46.10
N LEU A 125 -39.40 -11.22 47.00
CA LEU A 125 -39.80 -9.83 46.68
C LEU A 125 -38.72 -9.06 45.91
N ASP A 126 -37.45 -9.15 46.33
CA ASP A 126 -36.34 -8.49 45.62
C ASP A 126 -36.18 -8.93 44.17
N ARG A 127 -36.39 -10.22 43.87
CA ARG A 127 -36.34 -10.74 42.49
C ARG A 127 -37.52 -10.23 41.67
N LEU A 128 -38.68 -10.11 42.30
CA LEU A 128 -39.87 -9.53 41.67
C LEU A 128 -39.67 -8.04 41.36
N LEU A 129 -39.22 -7.25 42.34
CA LEU A 129 -38.91 -5.82 42.17
C LEU A 129 -37.85 -5.60 41.08
N TRP A 130 -36.78 -6.40 41.09
CA TRP A 130 -35.77 -6.37 40.03
C TRP A 130 -36.39 -6.60 38.66
N ARG A 131 -37.25 -7.64 38.52
CA ARG A 131 -37.89 -7.95 37.25
C ARG A 131 -38.86 -6.85 36.79
N VAL A 132 -39.58 -6.22 37.72
CA VAL A 132 -40.49 -5.09 37.45
C VAL A 132 -39.72 -3.89 36.89
N GLY A 133 -38.58 -3.54 37.49
CA GLY A 133 -37.69 -2.50 36.97
C GLY A 133 -37.01 -2.88 35.64
N GLU A 134 -36.66 -4.16 35.47
CA GLU A 134 -36.04 -4.68 34.23
C GLU A 134 -36.98 -4.54 33.03
N VAL A 135 -38.28 -4.78 33.21
CA VAL A 135 -39.31 -4.60 32.15
C VAL A 135 -39.95 -3.20 32.13
N ARG A 136 -39.54 -2.28 33.03
CA ARG A 136 -40.04 -0.90 33.13
C ARG A 136 -41.57 -0.80 33.22
N LEU A 137 -42.16 -1.60 34.10
CA LEU A 137 -43.62 -1.69 34.22
C LEU A 137 -44.22 -0.46 34.94
N THR A 138 -44.55 0.59 34.19
CA THR A 138 -45.11 1.84 34.71
C THR A 138 -46.44 1.66 35.46
N ALA A 139 -47.26 0.69 35.04
CA ALA A 139 -48.49 0.33 35.76
C ALA A 139 -48.26 -0.14 37.21
N ALA A 140 -47.02 -0.53 37.56
CA ALA A 140 -46.68 -0.93 38.92
C ALA A 140 -46.43 0.24 39.89
N THR A 141 -46.39 1.50 39.41
CA THR A 141 -46.04 2.68 40.22
C THR A 141 -46.80 2.78 41.54
N PRO A 142 -48.13 2.66 41.59
CA PRO A 142 -48.86 2.77 42.86
C PRO A 142 -48.47 1.67 43.86
N ALA A 143 -48.25 0.45 43.37
CA ALA A 143 -47.84 -0.67 44.21
C ALA A 143 -46.40 -0.48 44.72
N LEU A 144 -45.49 0.03 43.90
CA LEU A 144 -44.10 0.30 44.28
C LEU A 144 -44.00 1.39 45.36
N LEU A 145 -44.78 2.46 45.23
CA LEU A 145 -44.81 3.54 46.24
C LEU A 145 -45.44 3.08 47.56
N ASP A 146 -46.47 2.22 47.52
CA ASP A 146 -47.04 1.61 48.72
C ASP A 146 -46.03 0.70 49.43
N ILE A 147 -45.33 -0.16 48.67
CA ILE A 147 -44.26 -1.01 49.20
C ILE A 147 -43.15 -0.14 49.82
N ALA A 148 -42.74 0.94 49.16
CA ALA A 148 -41.72 1.85 49.68
C ALA A 148 -42.13 2.53 51.00
N ARG A 149 -43.39 2.95 51.13
CA ARG A 149 -43.92 3.50 52.39
C ARG A 149 -43.93 2.47 53.52
N ARG A 150 -44.33 1.23 53.25
CA ARG A 150 -44.39 0.16 54.27
C ARG A 150 -43.03 -0.35 54.71
N VAL A 151 -42.11 -0.53 53.76
CA VAL A 151 -40.72 -0.91 54.07
C VAL A 151 -40.00 0.21 54.81
N GLY A 152 -40.33 1.47 54.47
CA GLY A 152 -39.69 2.64 55.05
C GLY A 152 -38.35 2.96 54.38
N ALA A 153 -37.94 4.22 54.47
CA ALA A 153 -36.74 4.72 53.79
C ALA A 153 -35.43 4.14 54.36
N ALA A 154 -35.40 3.81 55.66
CA ALA A 154 -34.23 3.26 56.35
C ALA A 154 -33.86 1.86 55.82
N ASP A 155 -34.87 1.03 55.54
CA ASP A 155 -34.76 -0.39 55.21
C ASP A 155 -35.01 -0.71 53.72
N ALA A 156 -35.14 0.33 52.88
CA ALA A 156 -35.34 0.17 51.45
C ALA A 156 -34.22 -0.69 50.82
N SER A 157 -34.61 -1.67 50.00
CA SER A 157 -33.66 -2.54 49.32
C SER A 157 -33.11 -1.90 48.04
N TYR A 158 -31.95 -2.39 47.57
CA TYR A 158 -31.39 -1.98 46.28
C TYR A 158 -32.36 -2.24 45.11
N SER A 159 -33.07 -3.38 45.15
CA SER A 159 -34.04 -3.76 44.11
C SER A 159 -35.26 -2.84 44.11
N LEU A 160 -35.69 -2.36 45.28
CA LEU A 160 -36.78 -1.40 45.41
C LEU A 160 -36.42 -0.05 44.79
N VAL A 161 -35.24 0.51 45.10
CA VAL A 161 -34.75 1.76 44.48
C VAL A 161 -34.63 1.60 42.97
N PHE A 162 -34.08 0.47 42.50
CA PHE A 162 -33.99 0.17 41.07
C PHE A 162 -35.37 0.11 40.39
N ALA A 163 -36.36 -0.54 41.02
CA ALA A 163 -37.72 -0.62 40.51
C ALA A 163 -38.41 0.74 40.49
N LEU A 164 -38.29 1.51 41.58
CA LEU A 164 -38.81 2.88 41.68
C LEU A 164 -38.25 3.77 40.56
N ALA A 165 -36.93 3.77 40.37
CA ALA A 165 -36.29 4.59 39.35
C ALA A 165 -36.72 4.19 37.92
N ARG A 166 -36.73 2.89 37.59
CA ARG A 166 -36.97 2.43 36.21
C ARG A 166 -38.44 2.27 35.82
N ALA A 167 -39.34 2.05 36.78
CA ALA A 167 -40.75 1.85 36.50
C ALA A 167 -41.60 3.08 36.87
N ALA A 168 -41.32 3.73 38.00
CA ALA A 168 -42.10 4.89 38.45
C ALA A 168 -41.50 6.24 38.02
N GLY A 169 -40.18 6.31 37.78
CA GLY A 169 -39.54 7.52 37.26
C GLY A 169 -39.79 8.75 38.13
N ALA A 170 -40.34 9.82 37.54
CA ALA A 170 -40.61 11.08 38.23
C ALA A 170 -41.54 10.93 39.45
N ASP A 171 -42.52 10.03 39.40
CA ASP A 171 -43.47 9.80 40.51
C ASP A 171 -42.77 9.24 41.77
N ALA A 172 -41.59 8.65 41.62
CA ALA A 172 -40.82 8.11 42.73
C ALA A 172 -39.88 9.13 43.39
N VAL A 173 -39.76 10.36 42.88
CA VAL A 173 -38.80 11.35 43.38
C VAL A 173 -38.89 11.59 44.90
N PRO A 174 -40.07 11.81 45.51
CA PRO A 174 -40.16 11.99 46.96
C PRO A 174 -39.67 10.75 47.74
N ALA A 175 -40.05 9.55 47.28
CA ALA A 175 -39.61 8.31 47.91
C ALA A 175 -38.10 8.10 47.77
N LEU A 176 -37.52 8.45 46.61
CA LEU A 176 -36.09 8.38 46.35
C LEU A 176 -35.30 9.40 47.19
N GLN A 177 -35.82 10.62 47.38
CA GLN A 177 -35.23 11.64 48.27
C GLN A 177 -35.20 11.15 49.72
N ASP A 178 -36.32 10.59 50.18
CA ASP A 178 -36.43 10.01 51.51
C ASP A 178 -35.42 8.88 51.74
N VAL A 179 -35.27 7.98 50.77
CA VAL A 179 -34.28 6.89 50.82
C VAL A 179 -32.85 7.43 50.78
N ALA A 180 -32.56 8.41 49.93
CA ALA A 180 -31.25 9.03 49.82
C ALA A 180 -30.81 9.72 51.12
N ALA A 181 -31.76 10.29 51.87
CA ALA A 181 -31.52 10.95 53.15
C ALA A 181 -31.40 9.95 54.32
N ARG A 182 -32.28 8.93 54.40
CA ARG A 182 -32.48 8.14 55.62
C ARG A 182 -32.02 6.68 55.55
N SER A 183 -31.65 6.14 54.39
CA SER A 183 -31.25 4.73 54.29
C SER A 183 -29.99 4.42 55.09
N THR A 184 -30.01 3.32 55.84
CA THR A 184 -28.87 2.86 56.65
C THR A 184 -27.72 2.31 55.78
N SER A 185 -28.03 1.89 54.55
CA SER A 185 -27.06 1.32 53.62
C SER A 185 -26.48 2.39 52.70
N THR A 186 -25.17 2.65 52.79
CA THR A 186 -24.48 3.58 51.88
C THR A 186 -24.65 3.23 50.41
N MET A 187 -24.71 1.94 50.05
CA MET A 187 -24.94 1.50 48.67
C MET A 187 -26.35 1.89 48.17
N VAL A 188 -27.36 1.81 49.04
CA VAL A 188 -28.75 2.15 48.70
C VAL A 188 -28.90 3.67 48.62
N ARG A 189 -28.32 4.42 49.57
CA ARG A 189 -28.27 5.90 49.51
C ARG A 189 -27.63 6.39 48.23
N ASP A 190 -26.47 5.87 47.87
CA ASP A 190 -25.76 6.30 46.65
C ASP A 190 -26.54 5.94 45.38
N LEU A 191 -27.22 4.79 45.35
CA LEU A 191 -28.09 4.42 44.24
C LEU A 191 -29.29 5.38 44.12
N ALA A 192 -29.93 5.73 45.24
CA ALA A 192 -31.07 6.65 45.25
C ALA A 192 -30.65 8.07 44.82
N ARG A 193 -29.49 8.55 45.29
CA ARG A 193 -28.89 9.81 44.80
C ARG A 193 -28.61 9.77 43.30
N PHE A 194 -28.02 8.68 42.79
CA PHE A 194 -27.81 8.54 41.36
C PHE A 194 -29.15 8.49 40.59
N ALA A 195 -30.17 7.78 41.09
CA ALA A 195 -31.49 7.73 40.46
C ALA A 195 -32.10 9.14 40.32
N LEU A 196 -32.01 9.96 41.36
CA LEU A 196 -32.46 11.36 41.36
C LEU A 196 -31.70 12.26 40.38
N ARG A 197 -30.45 11.91 40.04
CA ARG A 197 -29.62 12.62 39.04
C ARG A 197 -29.76 12.05 37.63
N SER A 198 -30.32 10.85 37.51
CA SER A 198 -30.40 10.13 36.24
C SER A 198 -31.56 10.63 35.37
N ARG A 199 -31.46 10.36 34.06
CA ARG A 199 -32.52 10.71 33.10
C ARG A 199 -33.87 10.02 33.37
N LEU A 200 -33.90 9.03 34.26
CA LEU A 200 -35.09 8.26 34.62
C LEU A 200 -36.17 9.09 35.33
N VAL A 201 -35.80 10.16 36.04
CA VAL A 201 -36.75 11.04 36.74
C VAL A 201 -37.18 12.25 35.91
N GLY A 202 -36.82 12.30 34.62
CA GLY A 202 -37.27 13.34 33.68
C GLY A 202 -36.82 14.74 34.11
N ALA A 203 -37.74 15.71 34.10
CA ALA A 203 -37.45 17.10 34.48
C ALA A 203 -37.14 17.30 35.98
N ALA A 204 -37.46 16.31 36.83
CA ALA A 204 -37.18 16.37 38.27
C ALA A 204 -35.74 15.94 38.62
N GLN A 205 -34.84 15.93 37.63
CA GLN A 205 -33.43 15.64 37.82
C GLN A 205 -32.78 16.65 38.76
N GLN A 206 -31.99 16.13 39.70
CA GLN A 206 -31.14 16.94 40.55
C GLN A 206 -29.81 17.21 39.84
N ALA A 207 -29.42 18.48 39.74
CA ALA A 207 -28.09 18.86 39.25
C ALA A 207 -27.00 18.44 40.25
N THR A 208 -25.80 18.19 39.73
CA THR A 208 -24.60 18.02 40.55
C THR A 208 -23.89 19.36 40.65
N ASP A 209 -23.66 19.86 41.87
CA ASP A 209 -22.86 21.06 42.06
C ASP A 209 -21.37 20.70 41.90
N ILE A 210 -20.79 21.09 40.77
CA ILE A 210 -19.41 20.75 40.40
C ILE A 210 -18.42 21.30 41.42
N ASP A 211 -18.61 22.53 41.92
CA ASP A 211 -17.64 23.19 42.78
C ASP A 211 -17.73 22.71 44.23
N GLN A 212 -18.92 22.32 44.69
CA GLN A 212 -19.10 21.79 46.04
C GLN A 212 -18.81 20.29 46.16
N GLU A 213 -19.12 19.50 45.13
CA GLU A 213 -19.08 18.03 45.22
C GLU A 213 -17.83 17.39 44.61
N LEU A 214 -17.06 18.11 43.79
CA LEU A 214 -15.85 17.59 43.15
C LEU A 214 -14.59 18.35 43.62
N PRO A 215 -13.45 17.65 43.81
CA PRO A 215 -12.16 18.29 44.02
C PRO A 215 -11.80 19.23 42.86
N ALA A 216 -11.15 20.36 43.15
CA ALA A 216 -10.84 21.42 42.19
C ALA A 216 -10.19 20.92 40.88
N ALA A 217 -9.20 20.03 40.97
CA ALA A 217 -8.51 19.46 39.80
C ALA A 217 -9.45 18.62 38.91
N ILE A 218 -10.40 17.90 39.53
CA ILE A 218 -11.40 17.10 38.81
C ILE A 218 -12.45 18.01 38.18
N ALA A 219 -12.93 19.02 38.91
CA ALA A 219 -13.85 20.03 38.39
C ALA A 219 -13.27 20.76 37.16
N GLN A 220 -12.00 21.14 37.21
CA GLN A 220 -11.29 21.78 36.08
C GLN A 220 -11.24 20.86 34.86
N ALA A 221 -10.86 19.59 35.03
CA ALA A 221 -10.76 18.63 33.93
C ALA A 221 -12.12 18.37 33.25
N VAL A 222 -13.19 18.28 34.06
CA VAL A 222 -14.56 18.15 33.57
C VAL A 222 -14.97 19.36 32.72
N ARG A 223 -14.68 20.58 33.17
CA ARG A 223 -14.96 21.81 32.42
C ARG A 223 -14.17 21.91 31.13
N ALA A 224 -12.90 21.48 31.15
CA ALA A 224 -12.03 21.44 29.99
C ALA A 224 -12.42 20.37 28.95
N ARG A 225 -13.36 19.47 29.29
CA ARG A 225 -13.77 18.31 28.46
C ARG A 225 -12.60 17.37 28.11
N ASP A 226 -11.60 17.30 28.99
CA ASP A 226 -10.39 16.52 28.74
C ASP A 226 -10.40 15.21 29.56
N ALA A 227 -10.56 14.09 28.86
CA ALA A 227 -10.59 12.76 29.46
C ALA A 227 -9.23 12.33 30.04
N HIS A 228 -8.12 12.76 29.45
CA HIS A 228 -6.77 12.46 29.93
C HIS A 228 -6.49 13.24 31.22
N GLN A 229 -6.82 14.53 31.25
CA GLN A 229 -6.72 15.35 32.46
C GLN A 229 -7.62 14.81 33.58
N LEU A 230 -8.84 14.36 33.24
CA LEU A 230 -9.75 13.77 34.22
C LEU A 230 -9.20 12.46 34.80
N ALA A 231 -8.66 11.58 33.95
CA ALA A 231 -8.02 10.35 34.41
C ALA A 231 -6.82 10.64 35.33
N GLY A 232 -5.96 11.59 34.95
CA GLY A 232 -4.82 12.03 35.76
C GLY A 232 -5.24 12.58 37.12
N ALA A 233 -6.28 13.42 37.17
CA ALA A 233 -6.80 13.96 38.43
C ALA A 233 -7.39 12.88 39.35
N ILE A 234 -8.03 11.85 38.80
CA ILE A 234 -8.55 10.72 39.58
C ILE A 234 -7.42 9.81 40.08
N ILE A 235 -6.34 9.63 39.31
CA ILE A 235 -5.13 8.92 39.75
C ILE A 235 -4.47 9.66 40.91
N ALA A 236 -4.28 10.98 40.78
CA ALA A 236 -3.72 11.80 41.86
C ALA A 236 -4.60 11.73 43.14
N LEU A 237 -5.94 11.76 42.98
CA LEU A 237 -6.86 11.55 44.11
C LEU A 237 -6.67 10.16 44.74
N ALA A 238 -6.47 9.12 43.92
CA ALA A 238 -6.25 7.76 44.40
C ALA A 238 -4.93 7.60 45.18
N GLU A 239 -3.92 8.42 44.90
CA GLU A 239 -2.67 8.47 45.65
C GLU A 239 -2.82 9.22 46.98
N GLN A 240 -3.60 10.30 47.00
CA GLN A 240 -3.85 11.11 48.19
C GLN A 240 -4.84 10.45 49.17
N ASP A 241 -6.01 10.03 48.68
CA ASP A 241 -7.08 9.45 49.47
C ASP A 241 -7.89 8.42 48.67
N ARG A 242 -7.44 7.17 48.78
CA ARG A 242 -8.03 5.98 48.15
C ARG A 242 -9.51 5.79 48.45
N THR A 243 -9.99 6.25 49.61
CA THR A 243 -11.37 6.01 50.06
C THR A 243 -12.38 6.88 49.32
N LYS A 244 -11.96 8.05 48.82
CA LYS A 244 -12.83 9.00 48.11
C LYS A 244 -13.10 8.65 46.66
N VAL A 245 -12.21 7.89 46.01
CA VAL A 245 -12.30 7.53 44.58
C VAL A 245 -13.66 6.95 44.21
N GLY A 246 -14.18 6.01 45.00
CA GLY A 246 -15.47 5.37 44.72
C GLY A 246 -16.68 6.30 44.83
N ALA A 247 -16.62 7.32 45.69
CA ALA A 247 -17.66 8.34 45.82
C ALA A 247 -17.58 9.34 44.67
N ILE A 248 -16.39 9.82 44.34
CA ILE A 248 -16.18 10.75 43.22
C ILE A 248 -16.61 10.15 41.88
N LEU A 249 -16.29 8.89 41.61
CA LEU A 249 -16.79 8.22 40.39
C LEU A 249 -18.33 8.15 40.38
N ALA A 250 -18.98 7.92 41.52
CA ALA A 250 -20.44 7.93 41.60
C ALA A 250 -21.03 9.33 41.33
N THR A 251 -20.40 10.39 41.86
CA THR A 251 -20.79 11.79 41.60
C THR A 251 -20.63 12.14 40.11
N LEU A 252 -19.50 11.79 39.50
CA LEU A 252 -19.24 12.00 38.07
C LEU A 252 -20.26 11.25 37.19
N ALA A 253 -20.70 10.06 37.60
CA ALA A 253 -21.76 9.34 36.89
C ALA A 253 -23.08 10.10 36.92
N GLY A 254 -23.42 10.73 38.04
CA GLY A 254 -24.60 11.59 38.14
C GLY A 254 -24.49 12.81 37.23
N LEU A 255 -23.32 13.46 37.19
CA LEU A 255 -23.06 14.59 36.29
C LEU A 255 -23.23 14.19 34.81
N ALA A 256 -22.69 13.04 34.40
CA ALA A 256 -22.79 12.51 33.05
C ALA A 256 -24.23 12.25 32.59
N GLN A 257 -25.19 12.11 33.51
CA GLN A 257 -26.60 11.96 33.17
C GLN A 257 -27.26 13.29 32.75
N HIS A 258 -26.82 14.40 33.34
CA HIS A 258 -27.36 15.73 33.07
C HIS A 258 -26.68 16.39 31.87
N ASP A 259 -25.37 16.15 31.73
CA ASP A 259 -24.51 16.79 30.73
C ASP A 259 -23.98 15.77 29.72
N THR A 260 -24.55 15.81 28.51
CA THR A 260 -24.27 14.85 27.43
C THR A 260 -22.80 14.85 27.01
N ASP A 261 -22.10 15.98 27.14
CA ASP A 261 -20.69 16.10 26.76
C ASP A 261 -19.75 15.54 27.85
N SER A 262 -20.19 15.49 29.11
CA SER A 262 -19.44 14.87 30.21
C SER A 262 -19.40 13.34 30.13
N ALA A 263 -20.44 12.72 29.58
CA ALA A 263 -20.55 11.26 29.49
C ALA A 263 -19.41 10.59 28.70
N PRO A 264 -19.06 11.01 27.47
CA PRO A 264 -17.93 10.43 26.73
C PRO A 264 -16.59 10.69 27.41
N VAL A 265 -16.42 11.86 28.05
CA VAL A 265 -15.19 12.21 28.81
C VAL A 265 -14.99 11.25 29.99
N LEU A 266 -16.05 11.02 30.79
CA LEU A 266 -16.00 10.06 31.89
C LEU A 266 -15.78 8.63 31.39
N ALA A 267 -16.48 8.21 30.33
CA ALA A 267 -16.33 6.88 29.75
C ALA A 267 -14.87 6.65 29.29
N ALA A 268 -14.28 7.62 28.60
CA ALA A 268 -12.88 7.57 28.17
C ALA A 268 -11.90 7.54 29.36
N ALA A 269 -12.13 8.32 30.41
CA ALA A 269 -11.32 8.26 31.63
C ALA A 269 -11.46 6.90 32.34
N VAL A 270 -12.66 6.33 32.41
CA VAL A 270 -12.90 5.00 33.01
C VAL A 270 -12.15 3.90 32.27
N MET A 271 -11.97 4.03 30.94
CA MET A 271 -11.24 3.05 30.13
C MET A 271 -9.76 2.92 30.52
N THR A 272 -9.16 3.95 31.12
CA THR A 272 -7.77 3.92 31.60
C THR A 272 -7.62 3.33 33.00
N MET A 273 -8.72 3.15 33.75
CA MET A 273 -8.68 2.69 35.14
C MET A 273 -8.68 1.16 35.25
N PRO A 274 -7.72 0.54 35.98
CA PRO A 274 -7.72 -0.91 36.15
C PRO A 274 -8.89 -1.36 37.02
N ALA A 275 -9.45 -2.55 36.75
CA ALA A 275 -10.48 -3.19 37.60
C ALA A 275 -9.87 -3.74 38.91
N ARG A 276 -9.24 -2.85 39.68
CA ARG A 276 -8.46 -3.08 40.89
C ARG A 276 -8.74 -1.95 41.89
N PRO A 277 -8.58 -2.18 43.20
CA PRO A 277 -8.61 -1.09 44.16
C PRO A 277 -7.52 -0.05 43.87
N PRO A 278 -7.80 1.25 44.08
CA PRO A 278 -8.99 1.79 44.75
C PRO A 278 -10.22 1.96 43.83
N TYR A 279 -10.05 1.88 42.50
CA TYR A 279 -11.12 2.11 41.52
C TYR A 279 -12.25 1.08 41.52
N LEU A 280 -11.95 -0.15 41.96
CA LEU A 280 -12.84 -1.31 41.81
C LEU A 280 -14.26 -1.10 42.38
N ILE A 281 -14.42 -0.43 43.52
CA ILE A 281 -15.75 -0.18 44.09
C ILE A 281 -16.51 0.80 43.22
N GLY A 282 -15.86 1.89 42.80
CA GLY A 282 -16.43 2.87 41.88
C GLY A 282 -16.84 2.24 40.56
N LEU A 283 -15.95 1.47 39.92
CA LEU A 283 -16.25 0.76 38.66
C LEU A 283 -17.47 -0.18 38.77
N ARG A 284 -17.65 -0.85 39.92
CA ARG A 284 -18.85 -1.68 40.16
C ARG A 284 -20.12 -0.85 40.28
N LYS A 285 -20.04 0.33 40.91
CA LYS A 285 -21.16 1.28 40.99
C LYS A 285 -21.49 1.81 39.60
N LEU A 286 -20.50 2.34 38.88
CA LEU A 286 -20.64 2.84 37.51
C LEU A 286 -21.33 1.84 36.60
N TYR A 287 -20.87 0.58 36.59
CA TYR A 287 -21.52 -0.47 35.78
C TYR A 287 -23.00 -0.65 36.11
N LYS A 288 -23.35 -0.71 37.41
CA LYS A 288 -24.75 -0.88 37.83
C LYS A 288 -25.60 0.36 37.57
N TYR A 289 -25.02 1.54 37.71
CA TYR A 289 -25.67 2.83 37.43
C TYR A 289 -25.96 2.96 35.94
N ALA A 290 -24.99 2.62 35.09
CA ALA A 290 -25.17 2.56 33.66
C ALA A 290 -26.22 1.51 33.25
N GLU A 291 -26.20 0.32 33.86
CA GLU A 291 -27.23 -0.71 33.66
C GLU A 291 -28.64 -0.21 34.06
N MET A 292 -28.73 0.61 35.11
CA MET A 292 -30.00 1.18 35.57
C MET A 292 -30.48 2.35 34.71
N ALA A 293 -29.58 3.20 34.21
CA ALA A 293 -29.92 4.36 33.40
C ALA A 293 -30.02 4.05 31.90
N ASP A 294 -29.60 2.87 31.46
CA ASP A 294 -29.36 2.55 30.04
C ASP A 294 -28.34 3.49 29.38
N ASP A 295 -27.32 3.89 30.14
CA ASP A 295 -26.20 4.69 29.64
C ASP A 295 -25.23 3.79 28.87
N ALA A 296 -25.30 3.82 27.54
CA ALA A 296 -24.50 2.98 26.67
C ALA A 296 -22.99 3.24 26.80
N ALA A 297 -22.57 4.50 26.92
CA ALA A 297 -21.16 4.89 26.98
C ALA A 297 -20.51 4.40 28.29
N LEU A 298 -21.15 4.68 29.43
CA LEU A 298 -20.63 4.25 30.73
C LEU A 298 -20.76 2.74 30.93
N PHE A 299 -21.82 2.13 30.39
CA PHE A 299 -21.99 0.67 30.39
C PHE A 299 -20.86 0.02 29.63
N ALA A 300 -20.57 0.47 28.41
CA ALA A 300 -19.50 -0.04 27.58
C ALA A 300 -18.13 0.08 28.27
N ALA A 301 -17.80 1.27 28.80
CA ALA A 301 -16.52 1.51 29.45
C ALA A 301 -16.32 0.59 30.67
N ALA A 302 -17.31 0.53 31.57
CA ALA A 302 -17.23 -0.32 32.75
C ALA A 302 -17.25 -1.82 32.40
N ALA A 303 -18.09 -2.23 31.44
CA ALA A 303 -18.17 -3.62 30.96
C ALA A 303 -16.85 -4.07 30.33
N HIS A 304 -16.24 -3.24 29.49
CA HIS A 304 -14.92 -3.50 28.91
C HIS A 304 -13.87 -3.70 30.01
N ARG A 305 -13.81 -2.80 31.02
CA ARG A 305 -12.88 -2.96 32.14
C ARG A 305 -13.01 -4.30 32.87
N PHE A 306 -14.23 -4.84 33.01
CA PHE A 306 -14.45 -6.16 33.60
C PHE A 306 -14.22 -7.33 32.63
N GLU A 307 -14.49 -7.17 31.33
CA GLU A 307 -14.27 -8.23 30.35
C GLU A 307 -12.79 -8.49 30.07
N THR A 308 -11.96 -7.43 30.09
CA THR A 308 -10.53 -7.50 29.78
C THR A 308 -9.65 -7.69 31.03
N ALA A 309 -10.23 -7.57 32.23
CA ALA A 309 -9.49 -7.74 33.48
C ALA A 309 -9.06 -9.19 33.76
N GLN A 310 -7.91 -9.32 34.43
CA GLN A 310 -7.47 -10.58 35.02
C GLN A 310 -7.93 -10.70 36.48
N PRO A 311 -8.24 -11.91 36.97
CA PRO A 311 -8.57 -12.10 38.37
C PRO A 311 -7.35 -11.77 39.25
N MET A 312 -7.60 -11.18 40.41
CA MET A 312 -6.58 -10.79 41.38
C MET A 312 -6.06 -11.98 42.17
N TYR A 313 -6.94 -12.96 42.37
CA TYR A 313 -6.68 -14.25 43.02
C TYR A 313 -7.77 -15.25 42.68
N ARG A 314 -7.48 -16.54 42.90
CA ARG A 314 -8.45 -17.65 42.81
C ARG A 314 -8.64 -18.23 44.20
N ARG A 315 -9.89 -18.33 44.67
CA ARG A 315 -10.22 -18.93 45.97
C ARG A 315 -10.54 -20.40 45.77
N ARG A 316 -9.85 -21.30 46.49
CA ARG A 316 -10.21 -22.72 46.55
C ARG A 316 -11.40 -22.91 47.50
N PRO A 317 -12.40 -23.74 47.14
CA PRO A 317 -13.43 -24.17 48.08
C PRO A 317 -12.80 -24.83 49.31
N GLY A 318 -13.30 -24.53 50.52
CA GLY A 318 -12.85 -25.16 51.77
C GLY A 318 -11.55 -24.63 52.40
N GLY A 319 -10.88 -23.62 51.82
CA GLY A 319 -9.63 -23.06 52.38
C GLY A 319 -9.83 -22.03 53.50
N ASP A 320 -8.78 -21.81 54.30
CA ASP A 320 -8.65 -20.89 55.47
C ASP A 320 -8.89 -19.39 55.18
N GLY A 321 -9.14 -19.03 53.91
CA GLY A 321 -9.36 -17.66 53.47
C GLY A 321 -8.11 -16.89 53.04
N ARG A 322 -6.91 -17.46 53.20
CA ARG A 322 -5.63 -16.84 52.82
C ARG A 322 -5.30 -17.13 51.35
N VAL A 323 -5.25 -16.09 50.52
CA VAL A 323 -4.95 -16.22 49.08
C VAL A 323 -3.65 -15.50 48.73
N TRP A 324 -2.86 -16.11 47.85
CA TRP A 324 -1.73 -15.41 47.23
C TRP A 324 -2.24 -14.39 46.21
N VAL A 325 -1.75 -13.15 46.29
CA VAL A 325 -2.08 -12.07 45.35
C VAL A 325 -0.80 -11.64 44.64
N PRO A 326 -0.59 -12.04 43.37
CA PRO A 326 0.66 -11.78 42.66
C PRO A 326 1.05 -10.29 42.63
N ALA A 327 0.08 -9.40 42.41
CA ALA A 327 0.32 -7.97 42.34
C ALA A 327 0.80 -7.33 43.66
N LEU A 328 0.61 -8.01 44.80
CA LEU A 328 1.07 -7.54 46.11
C LEU A 328 2.29 -8.33 46.60
N GLY A 329 2.72 -9.38 45.90
CA GLY A 329 3.80 -10.26 46.35
C GLY A 329 3.54 -10.91 47.72
N ALA A 330 2.28 -11.07 48.14
CA ALA A 330 1.94 -11.48 49.50
C ALA A 330 0.68 -12.38 49.59
N ARG A 331 0.59 -13.16 50.67
CA ARG A 331 -0.65 -13.84 51.06
C ARG A 331 -1.53 -12.89 51.86
N VAL A 332 -2.76 -12.70 51.42
CA VAL A 332 -3.73 -11.78 52.06
C VAL A 332 -4.92 -12.56 52.60
N GLN A 333 -5.36 -12.22 53.82
CA GLN A 333 -6.58 -12.75 54.41
C GLN A 333 -7.80 -12.01 53.84
N VAL A 334 -8.52 -12.64 52.92
CA VAL A 334 -9.60 -11.99 52.16
C VAL A 334 -10.76 -11.56 53.06
N GLY A 335 -11.05 -12.33 54.12
CA GLY A 335 -12.13 -12.03 55.05
C GLY A 335 -11.99 -10.65 55.71
N TRP A 336 -10.76 -10.26 56.08
CA TRP A 336 -10.46 -8.99 56.74
C TRP A 336 -10.51 -7.78 55.81
N GLN A 337 -10.51 -8.02 54.49
CA GLN A 337 -10.56 -6.97 53.47
C GLN A 337 -11.99 -6.71 52.97
N ARG A 338 -12.97 -7.52 53.38
CA ARG A 338 -14.37 -7.33 52.99
C ARG A 338 -15.01 -6.25 53.86
N GLY A 339 -15.68 -5.29 53.22
CA GLY A 339 -16.41 -4.24 53.93
C GLY A 339 -15.54 -3.12 54.48
N THR A 340 -14.21 -3.16 54.27
CA THR A 340 -13.33 -2.05 54.63
C THR A 340 -13.47 -0.89 53.63
N PRO A 341 -13.28 0.37 54.07
CA PRO A 341 -13.33 1.55 53.18
C PRO A 341 -12.24 1.57 52.09
N ASP A 342 -11.06 1.01 52.37
CA ASP A 342 -9.95 0.86 51.41
C ASP A 342 -9.48 -0.61 51.31
N PRO A 343 -10.18 -1.46 50.53
CA PRO A 343 -9.77 -2.83 50.36
C PRO A 343 -8.54 -2.89 49.44
N ARG A 344 -7.46 -3.56 49.86
CA ARG A 344 -6.27 -3.79 49.01
C ARG A 344 -6.48 -4.88 47.96
N VAL A 345 -7.50 -5.72 48.14
CA VAL A 345 -7.85 -6.84 47.24
C VAL A 345 -9.36 -6.90 47.07
N GLY A 346 -9.85 -7.26 45.87
CA GLY A 346 -11.31 -7.34 45.70
C GLY A 346 -11.85 -8.06 44.48
N LEU A 347 -11.06 -8.23 43.41
CA LEU A 347 -11.54 -8.80 42.14
C LEU A 347 -11.16 -10.28 42.02
N SER A 348 -11.84 -11.15 42.78
CA SER A 348 -11.63 -12.61 42.68
C SER A 348 -12.09 -13.17 41.33
N GLN A 349 -11.60 -14.35 40.94
CA GLN A 349 -12.10 -15.04 39.74
C GLN A 349 -13.62 -15.24 39.74
N ALA A 350 -14.21 -15.60 40.88
CA ALA A 350 -15.65 -15.74 41.00
C ALA A 350 -16.38 -14.41 40.76
N THR A 351 -15.82 -13.30 41.26
CA THR A 351 -16.39 -11.96 41.08
C THR A 351 -16.27 -11.50 39.63
N LEU A 352 -15.11 -11.73 39.00
CA LEU A 352 -14.89 -11.44 37.59
C LEU A 352 -15.88 -12.22 36.71
N PHE A 353 -16.02 -13.53 36.93
CA PHE A 353 -16.98 -14.37 36.19
C PHE A 353 -18.43 -13.99 36.47
N TYR A 354 -18.74 -13.48 37.66
CA TYR A 354 -20.04 -12.89 37.95
C TYR A 354 -20.30 -11.68 37.05
N PHE A 355 -19.35 -10.73 36.94
CA PHE A 355 -19.51 -9.55 36.10
C PHE A 355 -19.59 -9.91 34.60
N LYS A 356 -18.72 -10.77 34.08
CA LYS A 356 -18.82 -11.27 32.68
C LYS A 356 -20.21 -11.85 32.37
N ARG A 357 -20.75 -12.68 33.26
CA ARG A 357 -22.12 -13.21 33.12
C ARG A 357 -23.20 -12.14 33.26
N ARG A 358 -22.98 -11.14 34.12
CA ARG A 358 -23.95 -10.05 34.35
C ARG A 358 -24.03 -9.13 33.14
N ILE A 359 -22.90 -8.78 32.52
CA ILE A 359 -22.83 -7.99 31.28
C ILE A 359 -23.67 -8.65 30.19
N TRP A 360 -23.38 -9.90 29.86
CA TRP A 360 -24.19 -10.65 28.90
C TRP A 360 -25.66 -10.77 29.33
N ARG A 361 -25.94 -11.03 30.62
CA ARG A 361 -27.33 -11.13 31.10
C ARG A 361 -28.10 -9.82 30.90
N ALA A 362 -27.49 -8.67 31.18
CA ALA A 362 -28.13 -7.36 31.03
C ALA A 362 -28.51 -7.09 29.57
N LEU A 363 -27.63 -7.43 28.62
CA LEU A 363 -27.89 -7.35 27.19
C LEU A 363 -28.96 -8.36 26.76
N ARG A 364 -28.75 -9.65 27.06
CA ARG A 364 -29.68 -10.74 26.69
C ARG A 364 -31.10 -10.47 27.21
N LYS A 365 -31.26 -9.94 28.42
CA LYS A 365 -32.59 -9.64 28.97
C LYS A 365 -33.33 -8.56 28.20
N ARG A 366 -32.61 -7.55 27.66
CA ARG A 366 -33.19 -6.54 26.77
C ARG A 366 -33.52 -7.13 25.40
N GLY A 367 -32.62 -7.96 24.86
CA GLY A 367 -32.86 -8.70 23.62
C GLY A 367 -34.08 -9.63 23.70
N ASP A 368 -34.21 -10.41 24.78
CA ASP A 368 -35.35 -11.30 25.04
C ASP A 368 -36.69 -10.54 25.14
N LEU A 369 -36.64 -9.23 25.47
CA LEU A 369 -37.80 -8.35 25.56
C LEU A 369 -38.07 -7.58 24.25
N GLY A 370 -37.18 -7.67 23.26
CA GLY A 370 -37.25 -6.84 22.05
C GLY A 370 -36.98 -5.36 22.29
N ASP A 371 -36.29 -4.98 23.38
CA ASP A 371 -35.99 -3.57 23.69
C ASP A 371 -34.90 -3.04 22.73
N PRO A 372 -35.16 -1.98 21.95
CA PRO A 372 -34.19 -1.44 20.98
C PRO A 372 -32.88 -0.95 21.64
N ARG A 373 -32.92 -0.62 22.95
CA ARG A 373 -31.71 -0.26 23.71
C ARG A 373 -30.68 -1.38 23.76
N PHE A 374 -31.08 -2.64 23.53
CA PHE A 374 -30.13 -3.74 23.38
C PHE A 374 -28.99 -3.38 22.41
N VAL A 375 -29.33 -2.84 21.24
CA VAL A 375 -28.36 -2.53 20.18
C VAL A 375 -27.45 -1.38 20.60
N GLU A 376 -28.00 -0.35 21.25
CA GLU A 376 -27.23 0.80 21.73
C GLU A 376 -26.15 0.39 22.73
N LEU A 377 -26.51 -0.40 23.75
CA LEU A 377 -25.54 -0.89 24.74
C LEU A 377 -24.57 -1.91 24.12
N ALA A 378 -25.04 -2.77 23.21
CA ALA A 378 -24.20 -3.78 22.57
C ALA A 378 -23.19 -3.14 21.61
N ALA A 379 -23.61 -2.20 20.76
CA ALA A 379 -22.75 -1.49 19.82
C ALA A 379 -21.72 -0.64 20.57
N ALA A 380 -22.13 0.12 21.60
CA ALA A 380 -21.19 0.87 22.42
C ALA A 380 -20.14 -0.05 23.08
N TYR A 381 -20.56 -1.22 23.59
CA TYR A 381 -19.64 -2.21 24.14
C TYR A 381 -18.66 -2.74 23.09
N LEU A 382 -19.14 -3.12 21.90
CA LEU A 382 -18.30 -3.63 20.82
C LEU A 382 -17.32 -2.57 20.28
N LEU A 383 -17.75 -1.30 20.19
CA LEU A 383 -16.90 -0.16 19.81
C LEU A 383 -15.84 0.19 20.86
N SER A 384 -16.06 -0.18 22.13
CA SER A 384 -15.06 0.01 23.18
C SER A 384 -13.88 -0.98 23.10
N LEU A 385 -14.03 -2.05 22.29
CA LEU A 385 -12.97 -3.05 22.10
C LEU A 385 -11.85 -2.49 21.22
N ARG A 386 -10.62 -2.88 21.55
CA ARG A 386 -9.38 -2.51 20.88
C ARG A 386 -8.68 -3.75 20.34
N PRO A 387 -7.79 -3.62 19.34
CA PRO A 387 -6.98 -4.74 18.86
C PRO A 387 -6.30 -5.55 19.98
N ASP A 388 -5.80 -4.85 21.01
CA ASP A 388 -5.13 -5.45 22.18
C ASP A 388 -6.03 -6.32 23.06
N ASP A 389 -7.36 -6.19 22.94
CA ASP A 389 -8.31 -7.05 23.64
C ASP A 389 -8.51 -8.40 22.96
N MET A 390 -8.04 -8.52 21.72
CA MET A 390 -8.11 -9.77 20.97
C MET A 390 -7.05 -10.74 21.47
N THR A 391 -7.41 -12.01 21.51
CA THR A 391 -6.49 -13.10 21.81
C THR A 391 -5.85 -13.57 20.50
N PRO A 392 -4.52 -13.79 20.46
CA PRO A 392 -3.89 -14.42 19.32
C PRO A 392 -4.61 -15.73 18.98
N PRO A 393 -4.99 -15.96 17.71
CA PRO A 393 -5.70 -17.16 17.33
C PRO A 393 -4.84 -18.38 17.66
N ALA A 394 -5.38 -19.28 18.48
CA ALA A 394 -4.68 -20.47 18.92
C ALA A 394 -5.41 -21.69 18.39
N ARG A 395 -4.69 -22.55 17.68
CA ARG A 395 -5.19 -23.84 17.19
C ARG A 395 -4.42 -24.96 17.88
N TRP A 396 -5.14 -25.94 18.38
CA TRP A 396 -4.54 -27.13 18.96
C TRP A 396 -5.44 -28.33 18.73
N THR A 397 -4.86 -29.51 18.92
CA THR A 397 -5.62 -30.75 18.87
C THR A 397 -5.81 -31.24 20.30
N ALA A 398 -7.06 -31.51 20.69
CA ALA A 398 -7.36 -32.13 21.98
C ALA A 398 -7.77 -33.59 21.78
N TRP A 399 -7.28 -34.48 22.65
CA TRP A 399 -7.84 -35.81 22.77
C TRP A 399 -9.19 -35.71 23.47
N VAL A 400 -10.24 -36.13 22.79
CA VAL A 400 -11.61 -36.18 23.32
C VAL A 400 -12.14 -37.58 23.17
N ARG A 401 -13.00 -37.98 24.10
CA ARG A 401 -13.78 -39.20 23.95
C ARG A 401 -14.82 -38.94 22.86
N LEU A 402 -14.57 -39.48 21.67
CA LEU A 402 -15.48 -39.39 20.53
C LEU A 402 -16.77 -40.16 20.83
N SER A 403 -17.82 -39.96 20.04
CA SER A 403 -19.12 -40.63 20.22
C SER A 403 -19.06 -42.16 20.19
N ASN A 404 -17.99 -42.78 19.66
CA ASN A 404 -17.68 -44.22 19.77
C ASN A 404 -17.11 -44.65 21.14
N GLY A 405 -16.97 -43.75 22.10
CA GLY A 405 -16.32 -44.05 23.37
C GLY A 405 -14.80 -44.20 23.29
N THR A 406 -14.20 -44.14 22.09
CA THR A 406 -12.74 -44.14 21.89
C THR A 406 -12.16 -42.74 22.04
N TRP A 407 -10.89 -42.66 22.40
CA TRP A 407 -10.15 -41.41 22.38
C TRP A 407 -9.74 -41.08 20.96
N GLY A 408 -10.10 -39.89 20.49
CA GLY A 408 -9.68 -39.37 19.19
C GLY A 408 -9.25 -37.92 19.27
N ARG A 409 -8.48 -37.50 18.26
CA ARG A 409 -7.99 -36.14 18.11
C ARG A 409 -9.09 -35.26 17.52
N GLN A 410 -9.43 -34.15 18.18
CA GLN A 410 -10.36 -33.14 17.70
C GLN A 410 -9.65 -31.80 17.59
N PRO A 411 -9.68 -31.14 16.40
CA PRO A 411 -9.17 -29.79 16.26
C PRO A 411 -10.02 -28.82 17.07
N ARG A 412 -9.35 -27.90 17.75
CA ARG A 412 -9.95 -26.84 18.54
C ARG A 412 -9.25 -25.54 18.21
N ALA A 413 -10.01 -24.47 18.19
CA ALA A 413 -9.45 -23.14 18.08
C ALA A 413 -10.08 -22.17 19.09
N ILE A 414 -9.33 -21.14 19.43
CA ILE A 414 -9.84 -19.93 20.05
C ILE A 414 -9.59 -18.81 19.06
N GLY A 415 -10.66 -18.23 18.53
CA GLY A 415 -10.60 -17.07 17.65
C GLY A 415 -10.26 -15.78 18.41
N PRO A 416 -10.12 -14.65 17.69
CA PRO A 416 -9.67 -13.38 18.24
C PRO A 416 -10.47 -12.90 19.46
N LEU A 417 -11.78 -13.12 19.48
CA LEU A 417 -12.64 -12.72 20.59
C LEU A 417 -12.98 -13.86 21.57
N GLY A 418 -12.40 -15.06 21.41
CA GLY A 418 -12.82 -16.23 22.17
C GLY A 418 -12.59 -16.16 23.69
N ARG A 419 -11.76 -15.24 24.19
CA ARG A 419 -11.63 -14.96 25.64
C ARG A 419 -12.49 -13.79 26.13
N ASN A 420 -13.10 -13.06 25.20
CA ASN A 420 -14.10 -12.05 25.48
C ASN A 420 -15.48 -12.71 25.46
N TRP A 421 -16.07 -12.87 26.65
CA TRP A 421 -17.29 -13.64 26.81
C TRP A 421 -18.48 -12.93 26.17
N THR A 422 -18.66 -11.65 26.46
CA THR A 422 -19.79 -10.87 25.96
C THR A 422 -19.71 -10.64 24.45
N ALA A 423 -18.54 -10.26 23.91
CA ALA A 423 -18.39 -10.06 22.46
C ALA A 423 -18.67 -11.34 21.68
N SER A 424 -18.17 -12.48 22.17
CA SER A 424 -18.45 -13.78 21.54
C SER A 424 -19.94 -14.16 21.61
N GLN A 425 -20.63 -13.83 22.70
CA GLN A 425 -22.09 -14.01 22.78
C GLN A 425 -22.83 -13.09 21.81
N LEU A 426 -22.35 -11.88 21.57
CA LEU A 426 -22.99 -10.96 20.64
C LEU A 426 -22.81 -11.41 19.18
N LEU A 427 -21.62 -11.88 18.82
CA LEU A 427 -21.23 -12.13 17.43
C LEU A 427 -21.48 -13.57 16.96
N TYR A 428 -21.41 -14.55 17.86
CA TYR A 428 -21.32 -15.98 17.49
C TYR A 428 -22.33 -16.85 18.25
N ARG A 429 -23.42 -16.28 18.74
CA ARG A 429 -24.41 -17.01 19.56
C ARG A 429 -25.02 -18.21 18.84
N HIS A 430 -25.27 -18.02 17.55
CA HIS A 430 -25.96 -18.98 16.70
C HIS A 430 -25.00 -19.70 15.73
N ALA A 431 -23.70 -19.42 15.78
CA ALA A 431 -22.68 -20.10 15.00
C ALA A 431 -22.54 -21.58 15.46
N PRO A 432 -22.83 -22.57 14.59
CA PRO A 432 -22.85 -23.98 14.98
C PRO A 432 -21.48 -24.54 15.37
N GLU A 433 -20.40 -23.99 14.79
CA GLU A 433 -19.01 -24.36 15.09
C GLU A 433 -18.49 -23.78 16.42
N MET A 434 -19.22 -22.84 17.03
CA MET A 434 -18.79 -22.15 18.24
C MET A 434 -19.45 -22.72 19.50
N THR A 435 -18.61 -23.12 20.46
CA THR A 435 -19.07 -23.66 21.76
C THR A 435 -18.72 -22.71 22.91
N ALA A 436 -19.75 -22.23 23.60
CA ALA A 436 -19.61 -21.42 24.81
C ALA A 436 -19.24 -22.29 26.04
N ARG A 437 -18.07 -22.05 26.61
CA ARG A 437 -17.57 -22.71 27.82
C ARG A 437 -17.84 -21.84 29.04
N SER A 438 -19.04 -21.99 29.62
CA SER A 438 -19.49 -21.22 30.79
C SER A 438 -18.64 -21.42 32.05
N GLY A 439 -17.86 -22.50 32.15
CA GLY A 439 -16.92 -22.71 33.27
C GLY A 439 -15.69 -21.80 33.21
N SER A 440 -15.21 -21.49 32.00
CA SER A 440 -14.02 -20.66 31.76
C SER A 440 -14.34 -19.26 31.25
N MET A 441 -15.60 -18.95 30.94
CA MET A 441 -16.02 -17.71 30.28
C MET A 441 -15.32 -17.49 28.93
N THR A 442 -15.22 -18.54 28.13
CA THR A 442 -14.57 -18.51 26.82
C THR A 442 -15.48 -19.12 25.76
N PHE A 443 -15.28 -18.73 24.51
CA PHE A 443 -15.79 -19.40 23.32
C PHE A 443 -14.66 -20.18 22.68
N MET A 444 -14.99 -21.36 22.19
CA MET A 444 -14.05 -22.27 21.54
C MET A 444 -14.71 -22.78 20.28
N GLU A 445 -13.97 -22.72 19.20
CA GLU A 445 -14.36 -23.32 17.95
C GLU A 445 -14.02 -24.82 17.99
N ILE A 446 -14.97 -25.64 17.54
CA ILE A 446 -14.85 -27.09 17.56
C ILE A 446 -15.16 -27.64 16.17
N GLY A 447 -14.20 -28.38 15.60
CA GLY A 447 -14.35 -28.99 14.28
C GLY A 447 -13.48 -28.34 13.22
N GLU A 448 -13.72 -28.71 11.96
CA GLU A 448 -13.10 -28.05 10.79
C GLU A 448 -13.89 -26.76 10.48
N HIS A 449 -13.17 -25.69 10.16
CA HIS A 449 -13.76 -24.41 9.73
C HIS A 449 -14.65 -24.69 8.51
N PRO A 450 -15.98 -24.49 8.58
CA PRO A 450 -16.79 -24.48 7.36
C PRO A 450 -16.30 -23.33 6.44
N ALA A 451 -16.51 -23.46 5.13
CA ALA A 451 -16.33 -22.33 4.23
C ALA A 451 -17.17 -21.15 4.76
N ALA A 452 -16.56 -19.97 4.89
CA ALA A 452 -17.23 -18.81 5.44
C ALA A 452 -18.45 -18.45 4.56
N ASP A 453 -19.65 -18.67 5.07
CA ASP A 453 -20.86 -18.08 4.50
C ASP A 453 -20.93 -16.63 4.99
N GLU A 454 -20.42 -15.71 4.16
CA GLU A 454 -20.31 -14.30 4.50
C GLU A 454 -21.67 -13.64 4.77
N ALA A 455 -22.77 -14.21 4.27
CA ALA A 455 -24.13 -13.69 4.46
C ALA A 455 -24.82 -14.20 5.74
N ARG A 456 -24.25 -15.20 6.43
CA ARG A 456 -24.87 -15.83 7.60
C ARG A 456 -24.88 -14.89 8.81
N ARG A 457 -26.05 -14.78 9.47
CA ARG A 457 -26.26 -13.98 10.69
C ARG A 457 -26.19 -14.86 11.95
N ASP A 458 -24.99 -15.00 12.50
CA ASP A 458 -24.73 -15.79 13.71
C ASP A 458 -24.87 -15.00 15.03
N ASP A 459 -25.13 -13.70 14.91
CA ASP A 459 -25.20 -12.75 16.01
C ASP A 459 -26.45 -12.92 16.88
N ALA A 460 -26.34 -12.56 18.14
CA ALA A 460 -27.48 -12.58 19.03
C ALA A 460 -28.50 -11.49 18.67
N PHE A 461 -29.78 -11.89 18.58
CA PHE A 461 -30.93 -11.02 18.30
C PHE A 461 -30.82 -10.28 16.94
N PRO A 462 -30.72 -11.01 15.82
CA PRO A 462 -30.44 -10.42 14.51
C PRO A 462 -31.50 -9.42 14.03
N ALA A 463 -32.76 -9.62 14.44
CA ALA A 463 -33.86 -8.69 14.14
C ALA A 463 -33.69 -7.31 14.79
N LEU A 464 -33.10 -7.24 16.00
CA LEU A 464 -32.86 -5.95 16.66
C LEU A 464 -31.72 -5.20 15.97
N TRP A 465 -30.65 -5.89 15.59
CA TRP A 465 -29.58 -5.31 14.79
C TRP A 465 -30.09 -4.80 13.43
N ALA A 466 -30.96 -5.56 12.76
CA ALA A 466 -31.56 -5.16 11.49
C ALA A 466 -32.41 -3.88 11.61
N ALA A 467 -32.99 -3.58 12.78
CA ALA A 467 -33.76 -2.37 13.02
C ALA A 467 -32.88 -1.12 13.27
N ARG A 468 -31.55 -1.28 13.39
CA ARG A 468 -30.58 -0.20 13.68
C ARG A 468 -29.35 -0.27 12.77
N PRO A 469 -29.54 -0.16 11.44
CA PRO A 469 -28.43 -0.19 10.50
C PRO A 469 -27.47 1.00 10.65
N ASP A 470 -27.92 2.11 11.26
CA ASP A 470 -27.08 3.24 11.68
C ASP A 470 -25.95 2.81 12.63
N LEU A 471 -26.27 1.99 13.63
CA LEU A 471 -25.26 1.47 14.57
C LEU A 471 -24.37 0.39 13.93
N ALA A 472 -24.90 -0.34 12.94
CA ALA A 472 -24.11 -1.30 12.16
C ALA A 472 -23.05 -0.60 11.28
N LEU A 473 -23.42 0.51 10.64
CA LEU A 473 -22.48 1.38 9.93
C LEU A 473 -21.38 1.88 10.87
N ASP A 474 -21.74 2.32 12.07
CA ASP A 474 -20.77 2.76 13.08
C ASP A 474 -19.79 1.64 13.46
N LEU A 475 -20.27 0.41 13.63
CA LEU A 475 -19.40 -0.75 13.88
C LEU A 475 -18.43 -0.99 12.71
N ALA A 476 -18.92 -0.96 11.47
CA ALA A 476 -18.10 -1.17 10.28
C ALA A 476 -17.05 -0.06 10.06
N ALA A 477 -17.44 1.19 10.28
CA ALA A 477 -16.61 2.36 10.00
C ALA A 477 -15.63 2.71 11.13
N ARG A 478 -15.97 2.44 12.39
CA ARG A 478 -15.23 2.97 13.56
C ARG A 478 -14.54 1.90 14.40
N SER A 479 -14.87 0.62 14.26
CA SER A 479 -14.27 -0.41 15.09
C SER A 479 -12.81 -0.67 14.70
N GLY A 480 -11.92 -0.73 15.68
CA GLY A 480 -10.55 -1.23 15.49
C GLY A 480 -10.43 -2.75 15.51
N CYS A 481 -11.51 -3.49 15.79
CA CYS A 481 -11.50 -4.95 15.86
C CYS A 481 -12.17 -5.55 14.62
N GLU A 482 -11.40 -6.26 13.79
CA GLU A 482 -11.89 -6.83 12.53
C GLU A 482 -13.21 -7.63 12.67
N PRO A 483 -13.38 -8.55 13.64
CA PRO A 483 -14.62 -9.32 13.70
C PRO A 483 -15.85 -8.48 14.07
N VAL A 484 -15.65 -7.36 14.76
CA VAL A 484 -16.71 -6.39 15.08
C VAL A 484 -17.07 -5.58 13.85
N ALA A 485 -16.06 -5.08 13.12
CA ALA A 485 -16.26 -4.31 11.91
C ALA A 485 -16.97 -5.14 10.82
N LEU A 486 -16.56 -6.41 10.65
CA LEU A 486 -17.22 -7.36 9.75
C LEU A 486 -18.66 -7.69 10.16
N HIS A 487 -18.97 -7.71 11.45
CA HIS A 487 -20.34 -7.86 11.90
C HIS A 487 -21.20 -6.65 11.52
N GLY A 488 -20.69 -5.43 11.71
CA GLY A 488 -21.34 -4.21 11.22
C GLY A 488 -21.61 -4.27 9.72
N LEU A 489 -20.61 -4.68 8.93
CA LEU A 489 -20.74 -4.87 7.49
C LEU A 489 -21.87 -5.84 7.13
N ARG A 490 -21.88 -7.04 7.74
CA ARG A 490 -22.92 -8.06 7.49
C ARG A 490 -24.32 -7.59 7.85
N VAL A 491 -24.46 -6.87 8.97
CA VAL A 491 -25.77 -6.34 9.40
C VAL A 491 -26.25 -5.29 8.41
N MET A 492 -25.37 -4.38 7.99
CA MET A 492 -25.68 -3.32 7.03
C MET A 492 -26.03 -3.89 5.64
N GLN A 493 -25.28 -4.86 5.15
CA GLN A 493 -25.50 -5.49 3.84
C GLN A 493 -26.84 -6.23 3.72
N ALA A 494 -27.43 -6.64 4.84
CA ALA A 494 -28.75 -7.27 4.85
C ALA A 494 -29.88 -6.29 4.48
N ASP A 495 -29.63 -4.97 4.54
CA ASP A 495 -30.58 -3.92 4.16
C ASP A 495 -30.07 -3.15 2.92
N ALA A 496 -30.50 -3.61 1.74
CA ALA A 496 -30.11 -2.99 0.47
C ALA A 496 -30.58 -1.54 0.34
N ALA A 497 -31.73 -1.17 0.93
CA ALA A 497 -32.25 0.20 0.87
C ALA A 497 -31.38 1.14 1.71
N PHE A 498 -30.95 0.69 2.89
CA PHE A 498 -30.01 1.43 3.72
C PHE A 498 -28.67 1.63 3.01
N VAL A 499 -28.11 0.57 2.40
CA VAL A 499 -26.85 0.65 1.64
C VAL A 499 -26.95 1.65 0.49
N GLN A 500 -28.05 1.63 -0.27
CA GLN A 500 -28.29 2.58 -1.36
C GLN A 500 -28.47 4.02 -0.85
N GLY A 501 -29.00 4.20 0.37
CA GLY A 501 -29.21 5.49 1.02
C GLY A 501 -27.99 6.06 1.76
N LEU A 502 -26.86 5.35 1.84
CA LEU A 502 -25.65 5.87 2.52
C LEU A 502 -25.20 7.19 1.88
N ALA A 503 -24.88 8.20 2.69
CA ALA A 503 -24.25 9.42 2.19
C ALA A 503 -22.82 9.16 1.69
N GLY A 504 -22.31 9.97 0.74
CA GLY A 504 -20.93 9.87 0.26
C GLY A 504 -19.89 9.93 1.38
N GLU A 505 -20.13 10.73 2.42
CA GLU A 505 -19.26 10.78 3.62
C GLU A 505 -19.21 9.45 4.38
N ALA A 506 -20.34 8.74 4.48
CA ALA A 506 -20.40 7.45 5.15
C ALA A 506 -19.62 6.39 4.35
N LEU A 507 -19.75 6.39 3.03
CA LEU A 507 -18.93 5.56 2.16
C LEU A 507 -17.44 5.92 2.27
N GLY A 508 -17.12 7.21 2.37
CA GLY A 508 -15.75 7.68 2.59
C GLY A 508 -15.13 7.13 3.87
N ARG A 509 -15.87 7.12 4.98
CA ARG A 509 -15.39 6.48 6.22
C ARG A 509 -15.10 4.98 6.02
N LEU A 510 -15.93 4.27 5.25
CA LEU A 510 -15.69 2.86 4.95
C LEU A 510 -14.49 2.65 4.00
N LEU A 511 -14.25 3.57 3.07
CA LEU A 511 -13.07 3.57 2.18
C LEU A 511 -11.74 3.82 2.92
N THR A 512 -11.79 4.33 4.15
CA THR A 512 -10.61 4.46 5.03
C THR A 512 -10.39 3.25 5.94
N SER A 513 -11.23 2.22 5.84
CA SER A 513 -11.15 1.06 6.72
C SER A 513 -9.85 0.25 6.48
N PRO A 514 -9.15 -0.18 7.54
CA PRO A 514 -7.98 -1.06 7.40
C PRO A 514 -8.37 -2.50 7.01
N PHE A 515 -9.67 -2.84 7.01
CA PHE A 515 -10.15 -4.18 6.73
C PHE A 515 -10.56 -4.32 5.26
N ALA A 516 -9.87 -5.20 4.54
CA ALA A 516 -10.02 -5.37 3.09
C ALA A 516 -11.46 -5.63 2.64
N ALA A 517 -12.25 -6.39 3.40
CA ALA A 517 -13.65 -6.66 3.08
C ALA A 517 -14.52 -5.41 3.10
N ILE A 518 -14.29 -4.51 4.07
CA ILE A 518 -15.05 -3.25 4.20
C ILE A 518 -14.62 -2.27 3.10
N LEU A 519 -13.31 -2.14 2.89
CA LEU A 519 -12.75 -1.34 1.81
C LEU A 519 -13.30 -1.78 0.43
N ARG A 520 -13.29 -3.09 0.16
CA ARG A 520 -13.80 -3.67 -1.09
C ARG A 520 -15.28 -3.39 -1.27
N PHE A 521 -16.09 -3.63 -0.24
CA PHE A 521 -17.52 -3.33 -0.27
C PHE A 521 -17.79 -1.85 -0.59
N ALA A 522 -17.11 -0.94 0.12
CA ALA A 522 -17.30 0.51 -0.06
C ALA A 522 -16.88 0.95 -1.47
N PHE A 523 -15.78 0.40 -2.00
CA PHE A 523 -15.33 0.66 -3.36
C PHE A 523 -16.33 0.13 -4.41
N ASP A 524 -16.84 -1.09 -4.24
CA ASP A 524 -17.79 -1.68 -5.17
C ASP A 524 -19.13 -0.90 -5.17
N GLU A 525 -19.59 -0.46 -4.00
CA GLU A 525 -20.78 0.40 -3.90
C GLU A 525 -20.55 1.79 -4.53
N ALA A 526 -19.39 2.41 -4.29
CA ALA A 526 -19.02 3.67 -4.94
C ALA A 526 -19.00 3.53 -6.48
N ARG A 527 -18.39 2.46 -6.99
CA ARG A 527 -18.36 2.14 -8.43
C ARG A 527 -19.77 1.97 -9.00
N ASN A 528 -20.64 1.22 -8.30
CA ASN A 528 -22.01 0.99 -8.73
C ASN A 528 -22.82 2.28 -8.79
N ARG A 529 -22.64 3.20 -7.82
CA ARG A 529 -23.32 4.50 -7.81
C ARG A 529 -22.90 5.40 -8.95
N LEU A 530 -21.59 5.51 -9.19
CA LEU A 530 -21.07 6.28 -10.32
C LEU A 530 -21.53 5.68 -11.67
N ALA A 531 -21.60 4.36 -11.78
CA ALA A 531 -22.12 3.68 -12.98
C ALA A 531 -23.62 3.96 -13.25
N ARG A 532 -24.41 4.23 -12.20
CA ARG A 532 -25.82 4.63 -12.30
C ARG A 532 -26.00 6.14 -12.57
N GLY A 533 -24.91 6.89 -12.73
CA GLY A 533 -24.94 8.33 -12.99
C GLY A 533 -25.05 9.21 -11.75
N SER A 534 -25.00 8.64 -10.53
CA SER A 534 -24.97 9.44 -9.30
C SER A 534 -23.70 10.28 -9.25
N VAL A 535 -23.82 11.58 -9.00
CA VAL A 535 -22.70 12.48 -8.73
C VAL A 535 -22.92 13.08 -7.36
N ASP A 536 -22.08 12.68 -6.41
CA ASP A 536 -22.06 13.20 -5.04
C ASP A 536 -20.64 13.72 -4.78
N ASP A 537 -20.51 15.01 -4.51
CA ASP A 537 -19.23 15.65 -4.24
C ASP A 537 -18.53 15.01 -3.05
N ALA A 538 -19.28 14.63 -2.01
CA ALA A 538 -18.72 13.97 -0.84
C ALA A 538 -18.13 12.60 -1.19
N LEU A 539 -18.73 11.88 -2.14
CA LEU A 539 -18.21 10.63 -2.66
C LEU A 539 -16.92 10.86 -3.47
N LEU A 540 -16.88 11.87 -4.34
CA LEU A 540 -15.68 12.19 -5.11
C LEU A 540 -14.53 12.65 -4.22
N VAL A 541 -14.79 13.48 -3.21
CA VAL A 541 -13.83 13.87 -2.17
C VAL A 541 -13.25 12.63 -1.49
N ALA A 542 -14.12 11.71 -1.08
CA ALA A 542 -13.71 10.47 -0.44
C ALA A 542 -12.84 9.57 -1.35
N LEU A 543 -13.20 9.44 -2.63
CA LEU A 543 -12.47 8.62 -3.59
C LEU A 543 -11.09 9.22 -3.92
N ILE A 544 -10.98 10.54 -4.05
CA ILE A 544 -9.71 11.25 -4.28
C ILE A 544 -8.76 11.10 -3.09
N GLY A 545 -9.29 11.17 -1.87
CA GLY A 545 -8.53 11.02 -0.63
C GLY A 545 -8.26 9.57 -0.21
N ALA A 546 -8.79 8.58 -0.93
CA ALA A 546 -8.65 7.17 -0.57
C ALA A 546 -7.22 6.66 -0.82
N ASP A 547 -6.71 5.81 0.09
CA ASP A 547 -5.40 5.17 -0.08
C ASP A 547 -5.40 4.13 -1.22
N LEU A 548 -6.57 3.62 -1.59
CA LEU A 548 -6.75 2.69 -2.71
C LEU A 548 -6.59 3.40 -4.07
N LYS A 549 -5.60 2.99 -4.87
CA LYS A 549 -5.33 3.55 -6.20
C LYS A 549 -6.53 3.44 -7.13
N GLU A 550 -7.24 2.32 -7.10
CA GLU A 550 -8.42 2.05 -7.92
C GLU A 550 -9.58 3.00 -7.59
N ALA A 551 -9.72 3.41 -6.32
CA ALA A 551 -10.71 4.40 -5.91
C ALA A 551 -10.39 5.78 -6.50
N ARG A 552 -9.11 6.19 -6.47
CA ARG A 552 -8.67 7.45 -7.08
C ARG A 552 -8.84 7.44 -8.59
N GLN A 553 -8.48 6.34 -9.25
CA GLN A 553 -8.68 6.20 -10.70
C GLN A 553 -10.16 6.28 -11.07
N LEU A 554 -11.04 5.67 -10.29
CA LEU A 554 -12.48 5.75 -10.50
C LEU A 554 -13.01 7.20 -10.41
N ALA A 555 -12.48 8.01 -9.49
CA ALA A 555 -12.80 9.44 -9.42
C ALA A 555 -12.24 10.21 -10.63
N VAL A 556 -10.99 9.95 -11.02
CA VAL A 556 -10.37 10.55 -12.22
C VAL A 556 -11.19 10.26 -13.47
N ASP A 557 -11.57 9.00 -13.70
CA ASP A 557 -12.37 8.58 -14.85
C ASP A 557 -13.73 9.27 -14.88
N ARG A 558 -14.36 9.47 -13.70
CA ARG A 558 -15.63 10.18 -13.60
C ARG A 558 -15.46 11.67 -13.92
N ILE A 559 -14.44 12.32 -13.36
CA ILE A 559 -14.11 13.74 -13.57
C ILE A 559 -13.68 14.02 -15.01
N ASP A 560 -13.02 13.06 -15.68
CA ASP A 560 -12.64 13.20 -17.09
C ASP A 560 -13.85 13.13 -18.03
N ARG A 561 -14.91 12.39 -17.67
CA ARG A 561 -16.17 12.35 -18.44
C ARG A 561 -17.03 13.60 -18.28
N GLU A 562 -16.92 14.30 -17.16
CA GLU A 562 -17.72 15.50 -16.86
C GLU A 562 -16.81 16.66 -16.44
N ALA A 563 -16.48 17.51 -17.40
CA ALA A 563 -15.47 18.55 -17.26
C ALA A 563 -15.71 19.52 -16.08
N ALA A 564 -16.98 19.78 -15.72
CA ALA A 564 -17.36 20.71 -14.66
C ALA A 564 -17.13 20.18 -13.24
N LEU A 565 -17.00 18.86 -13.05
CA LEU A 565 -16.98 18.25 -11.71
C LEU A 565 -15.85 18.70 -10.77
N PRO A 566 -14.56 18.76 -11.17
CA PRO A 566 -13.50 18.97 -10.19
C PRO A 566 -13.62 20.34 -9.51
N TRP A 567 -14.26 21.30 -10.20
CA TRP A 567 -14.43 22.68 -9.77
C TRP A 567 -15.90 23.05 -9.50
N SER A 568 -16.75 22.05 -9.28
CA SER A 568 -18.21 22.22 -9.09
C SER A 568 -18.58 22.75 -7.70
N SER A 569 -17.80 22.39 -6.67
CA SER A 569 -17.98 22.90 -5.31
C SER A 569 -16.64 23.18 -4.61
N PRO A 570 -16.62 24.07 -3.59
CA PRO A 570 -15.40 24.37 -2.85
C PRO A 570 -14.78 23.13 -2.16
N ALA A 571 -15.61 22.25 -1.62
CA ALA A 571 -15.15 21.05 -0.90
C ALA A 571 -14.43 20.07 -1.84
N LEU A 572 -15.02 19.79 -3.01
CA LEU A 572 -14.40 18.93 -4.02
C LEU A 572 -13.14 19.57 -4.59
N ALA A 573 -13.20 20.85 -4.95
CA ALA A 573 -12.04 21.56 -5.48
C ALA A 573 -10.87 21.59 -4.49
N GLN A 574 -11.15 21.80 -3.20
CA GLN A 574 -10.11 21.76 -2.16
C GLN A 574 -9.52 20.36 -2.04
N ALA A 575 -10.34 19.30 -2.03
CA ALA A 575 -9.87 17.92 -1.95
C ALA A 575 -9.01 17.54 -3.17
N VAL A 576 -9.41 17.96 -4.37
CA VAL A 576 -8.65 17.79 -5.62
C VAL A 576 -7.30 18.49 -5.51
N LEU A 577 -7.28 19.77 -5.16
CA LEU A 577 -6.03 20.56 -5.11
C LEU A 577 -5.06 20.09 -4.03
N THR A 578 -5.58 19.62 -2.89
CA THR A 578 -4.78 19.16 -1.73
C THR A 578 -4.54 17.65 -1.72
N ALA A 579 -4.88 16.94 -2.80
CA ALA A 579 -4.67 15.50 -2.90
C ALA A 579 -3.17 15.14 -2.80
N ARG A 580 -2.85 14.23 -1.86
CA ARG A 580 -1.49 13.79 -1.52
C ARG A 580 -0.89 12.74 -2.44
N HIS A 581 -1.72 12.11 -3.27
CA HIS A 581 -1.33 10.92 -4.02
C HIS A 581 -0.73 11.29 -5.39
N GLU A 582 0.47 10.78 -5.67
CA GLU A 582 1.26 11.12 -6.87
C GLU A 582 0.62 10.60 -8.17
N ASP A 583 -0.06 9.46 -8.13
CA ASP A 583 -0.70 8.82 -9.30
C ASP A 583 -1.81 9.67 -9.94
N ILE A 584 -2.34 10.66 -9.20
CA ILE A 584 -3.34 11.60 -9.70
C ILE A 584 -2.80 13.02 -9.87
N ALA A 585 -1.51 13.27 -9.63
CA ALA A 585 -0.93 14.61 -9.71
C ALA A 585 -1.04 15.22 -11.12
N GLU A 586 -0.76 14.44 -12.17
CA GLU A 586 -0.85 14.89 -13.55
C GLU A 586 -2.31 15.16 -13.99
N PRO A 587 -3.30 14.27 -13.76
CA PRO A 587 -4.71 14.59 -13.98
C PRO A 587 -5.17 15.90 -13.33
N ILE A 588 -4.79 16.13 -12.07
CA ILE A 588 -5.16 17.34 -11.33
C ILE A 588 -4.56 18.59 -11.98
N LEU A 589 -3.27 18.54 -12.34
CA LEU A 589 -2.59 19.68 -12.96
C LEU A 589 -3.18 19.99 -14.35
N ARG A 590 -3.52 18.97 -15.13
CA ARG A 590 -4.25 19.12 -16.40
C ARG A 590 -5.61 19.79 -16.19
N TRP A 591 -6.41 19.34 -15.23
CA TRP A 591 -7.70 19.96 -14.93
C TRP A 591 -7.56 21.42 -14.49
N ALA A 592 -6.50 21.74 -13.75
CA ALA A 592 -6.24 23.10 -13.30
C ALA A 592 -5.87 24.03 -14.48
N ARG A 593 -5.16 23.52 -15.49
CA ARG A 593 -4.80 24.29 -16.69
C ARG A 593 -5.98 24.48 -17.65
N ASP A 594 -6.75 23.42 -17.87
CA ASP A 594 -7.65 23.34 -19.02
C ASP A 594 -9.09 23.73 -18.69
N ARG A 595 -9.45 23.80 -17.40
CA ARG A 595 -10.85 23.95 -16.95
C ARG A 595 -11.01 25.15 -16.03
N ARG A 596 -12.17 25.79 -16.10
CA ARG A 596 -12.50 26.99 -15.31
C ARG A 596 -13.28 26.65 -14.05
N LEU A 597 -13.11 27.49 -13.03
CA LEU A 597 -13.90 27.44 -11.80
C LEU A 597 -15.38 27.76 -12.09
N ALA A 598 -16.29 27.06 -11.41
CA ALA A 598 -17.70 27.45 -11.41
C ALA A 598 -17.92 28.77 -10.65
N ALA A 599 -18.97 29.52 -11.03
CA ALA A 599 -19.31 30.78 -10.38
C ALA A 599 -19.54 30.58 -8.87
N GLY A 600 -18.98 31.46 -8.04
CA GLY A 600 -19.08 31.39 -6.58
C GLY A 600 -18.16 30.38 -5.89
N VAL A 601 -17.40 29.56 -6.62
CA VAL A 601 -16.46 28.58 -6.02
C VAL A 601 -15.11 29.21 -5.65
N GLY A 602 -14.64 30.19 -6.43
CA GLY A 602 -13.27 30.70 -6.32
C GLY A 602 -12.90 31.30 -4.96
N GLU A 603 -13.74 32.17 -4.40
CA GLU A 603 -13.48 32.82 -3.10
C GLU A 603 -13.53 31.84 -1.92
N PRO A 604 -14.58 31.00 -1.76
CA PRO A 604 -14.58 29.96 -0.72
C PRO A 604 -13.42 28.97 -0.85
N LEU A 605 -13.02 28.62 -2.07
CA LEU A 605 -11.88 27.74 -2.30
C LEU A 605 -10.56 28.40 -1.89
N ALA A 606 -10.33 29.66 -2.26
CA ALA A 606 -9.15 30.42 -1.84
C ALA A 606 -9.06 30.52 -0.30
N GLN A 607 -10.18 30.79 0.36
CA GLN A 607 -10.26 30.78 1.82
C GLN A 607 -9.95 29.40 2.40
N GLY A 608 -10.55 28.33 1.86
CA GLY A 608 -10.35 26.95 2.32
C GLY A 608 -8.89 26.49 2.19
N ILE A 609 -8.24 26.78 1.05
CA ILE A 609 -6.82 26.49 0.83
C ILE A 609 -5.95 27.29 1.81
N THR A 610 -6.30 28.53 2.09
CA THR A 610 -5.51 29.34 3.02
C THR A 610 -5.62 28.84 4.45
N VAL A 611 -6.82 28.47 4.90
CA VAL A 611 -7.02 27.82 6.20
C VAL A 611 -6.23 26.51 6.27
N TRP A 612 -6.24 25.72 5.19
CA TRP A 612 -5.45 24.48 5.11
C TRP A 612 -3.94 24.72 5.19
N LEU A 613 -3.42 25.76 4.52
CA LEU A 613 -2.00 26.15 4.57
C LEU A 613 -1.57 26.65 5.96
N LEU A 614 -2.38 27.51 6.59
CA LEU A 614 -2.10 28.02 7.95
C LEU A 614 -2.20 26.94 9.03
N ALA A 615 -2.94 25.86 8.79
CA ALA A 615 -3.03 24.71 9.68
C ALA A 615 -1.85 23.73 9.55
N GLN A 616 -0.93 23.94 8.61
CA GLN A 616 0.23 23.07 8.44
C GLN A 616 1.21 23.23 9.61
N PRO A 617 1.81 22.13 10.12
CA PRO A 617 2.80 22.25 11.19
C PRO A 617 4.07 22.96 10.70
N ALA A 618 4.80 23.58 11.65
CA ALA A 618 6.05 24.28 11.38
C ALA A 618 7.13 23.34 10.82
N GLU A 619 7.30 22.18 11.45
CA GLU A 619 8.18 21.09 11.02
C GLU A 619 7.36 20.04 10.25
N ARG A 620 7.84 19.66 9.07
CA ARG A 620 7.20 18.69 8.17
C ARG A 620 8.23 17.72 7.61
N ASP A 621 7.78 16.55 7.21
CA ASP A 621 8.59 15.61 6.47
C ASP A 621 8.69 15.98 4.98
N ALA A 622 9.57 15.32 4.24
CA ALA A 622 9.78 15.56 2.81
C ALA A 622 8.51 15.32 1.95
N SER A 623 7.60 14.46 2.42
CA SER A 623 6.32 14.18 1.76
C SER A 623 5.37 15.38 1.88
N GLY A 624 5.25 15.95 3.08
CA GLY A 624 4.47 17.16 3.33
C GLY A 624 4.96 18.36 2.52
N ASP A 625 6.28 18.56 2.38
CA ASP A 625 6.83 19.62 1.52
C ASP A 625 6.56 19.38 0.04
N SER A 626 6.63 18.13 -0.40
CA SER A 626 6.32 17.77 -1.80
C SER A 626 4.86 18.01 -2.13
N LEU A 627 3.94 17.76 -1.18
CA LEU A 627 2.52 18.10 -1.33
C LEU A 627 2.31 19.60 -1.49
N ILE A 628 2.93 20.45 -0.65
CA ILE A 628 2.76 21.90 -0.78
C ILE A 628 3.31 22.39 -2.13
N ARG A 629 4.46 21.90 -2.57
CA ARG A 629 4.99 22.21 -3.92
C ARG A 629 4.00 21.84 -5.03
N ALA A 630 3.37 20.67 -4.93
CA ALA A 630 2.33 20.26 -5.87
C ALA A 630 1.11 21.18 -5.82
N VAL A 631 0.64 21.55 -4.62
CA VAL A 631 -0.47 22.51 -4.44
C VAL A 631 -0.13 23.86 -5.09
N ARG A 632 1.07 24.42 -4.85
CA ARG A 632 1.53 25.69 -5.45
C ARG A 632 1.46 25.67 -6.98
N ALA A 633 1.93 24.59 -7.60
CA ALA A 633 1.86 24.40 -9.05
C ALA A 633 0.40 24.32 -9.57
N ARG A 634 -0.47 23.60 -8.83
CA ARG A 634 -1.90 23.46 -9.17
C ARG A 634 -2.65 24.79 -9.04
N LEU A 635 -2.37 25.58 -7.99
CA LEU A 635 -2.94 26.92 -7.81
C LEU A 635 -2.52 27.85 -8.95
N SER A 636 -1.24 27.82 -9.32
CA SER A 636 -0.70 28.65 -10.39
C SER A 636 -1.31 28.34 -11.76
N ALA A 637 -1.62 27.07 -12.01
CA ALA A 637 -2.35 26.65 -13.20
C ALA A 637 -3.81 27.14 -13.19
N LEU A 638 -4.51 26.97 -12.05
CA LEU A 638 -5.93 27.27 -11.91
C LEU A 638 -6.23 28.78 -11.98
N TRP A 639 -5.42 29.61 -11.35
CA TRP A 639 -5.54 31.08 -11.33
C TRP A 639 -4.57 31.77 -12.29
N SER A 640 -4.43 31.23 -13.51
CA SER A 640 -3.55 31.83 -14.53
C SER A 640 -3.96 33.25 -14.94
N ALA A 641 -5.24 33.62 -14.77
CA ALA A 641 -5.77 34.97 -14.99
C ALA A 641 -5.45 35.98 -13.87
N ARG A 642 -4.88 35.51 -12.75
CA ARG A 642 -4.48 36.34 -11.59
C ARG A 642 -5.61 37.10 -10.91
N ASP A 643 -6.77 36.48 -10.88
CA ASP A 643 -8.01 36.98 -10.26
C ASP A 643 -8.31 36.29 -8.92
N MET A 644 -7.31 35.69 -8.28
CA MET A 644 -7.47 35.05 -6.97
C MET A 644 -7.83 36.09 -5.90
N VAL A 645 -8.95 35.88 -5.21
CA VAL A 645 -9.41 36.75 -4.13
C VAL A 645 -8.91 36.21 -2.79
N VAL A 646 -7.97 36.93 -2.17
CA VAL A 646 -7.41 36.59 -0.85
C VAL A 646 -7.20 37.89 -0.05
N ALA A 647 -7.52 37.87 1.23
CA ALA A 647 -7.30 39.01 2.11
C ALA A 647 -5.80 39.21 2.41
N GLN A 648 -5.35 40.47 2.39
CA GLN A 648 -3.93 40.84 2.48
C GLN A 648 -3.29 40.43 3.83
N ASP A 649 -4.02 40.54 4.94
CA ASP A 649 -3.55 40.11 6.26
C ASP A 649 -3.25 38.60 6.31
N VAL A 650 -4.02 37.82 5.54
CA VAL A 650 -3.88 36.37 5.48
C VAL A 650 -2.64 35.99 4.68
N VAL A 651 -2.41 36.65 3.54
CA VAL A 651 -1.20 36.47 2.72
C VAL A 651 0.06 36.81 3.53
N LEU A 652 0.04 37.90 4.30
CA LEU A 652 1.16 38.26 5.18
C LEU A 652 1.44 37.18 6.22
N ARG A 653 0.41 36.64 6.87
CA ARG A 653 0.56 35.52 7.82
C ARG A 653 1.12 34.26 7.18
N LEU A 654 0.74 33.95 5.94
CA LEU A 654 1.33 32.83 5.19
C LEU A 654 2.82 33.08 4.92
N MET A 655 3.20 34.29 4.47
CA MET A 655 4.59 34.67 4.21
C MET A 655 5.47 34.64 5.46
N GLU A 656 4.89 34.88 6.64
CA GLU A 656 5.56 34.83 7.95
C GLU A 656 5.56 33.43 8.58
N HIS A 657 4.96 32.43 7.92
CA HIS A 657 4.88 31.08 8.45
C HIS A 657 6.28 30.47 8.63
N PRO A 658 6.57 29.78 9.75
CA PRO A 658 7.89 29.22 10.03
C PRO A 658 8.35 28.16 9.02
N SER A 659 7.39 27.57 8.30
CA SER A 659 7.65 26.53 7.32
C SER A 659 7.88 27.14 5.92
N PRO A 660 9.07 26.97 5.31
CA PRO A 660 9.42 27.68 4.08
C PRO A 660 8.51 27.38 2.87
N ALA A 661 8.03 26.15 2.71
CA ALA A 661 7.12 25.82 1.61
C ALA A 661 5.76 26.53 1.74
N VAL A 662 5.27 26.74 2.97
CA VAL A 662 4.05 27.52 3.24
C VAL A 662 4.30 29.01 2.98
N ALA A 663 5.45 29.53 3.41
CA ALA A 663 5.84 30.91 3.13
C ALA A 663 5.94 31.18 1.63
N ALA A 664 6.56 30.27 0.87
CA ALA A 664 6.61 30.32 -0.59
C ALA A 664 5.21 30.25 -1.23
N ALA A 665 4.30 29.41 -0.69
CA ALA A 665 2.91 29.39 -1.13
C ALA A 665 2.19 30.73 -0.87
N GLY A 666 2.50 31.42 0.22
CA GLY A 666 2.00 32.78 0.49
C GLY A 666 2.45 33.79 -0.57
N VAL A 667 3.72 33.74 -0.98
CA VAL A 667 4.27 34.58 -2.05
C VAL A 667 3.62 34.26 -3.40
N ASP A 668 3.45 32.98 -3.73
CA ASP A 668 2.76 32.57 -4.96
C ASP A 668 1.29 33.01 -4.95
N MET A 669 0.59 32.86 -3.83
CA MET A 669 -0.80 33.32 -3.71
C MET A 669 -0.91 34.84 -3.91
N LEU A 670 0.03 35.63 -3.39
CA LEU A 670 0.13 37.06 -3.71
C LEU A 670 0.31 37.27 -5.22
N ALA A 671 1.17 36.48 -5.86
CA ALA A 671 1.40 36.52 -7.31
C ALA A 671 0.20 36.05 -8.15
N LEU A 672 -0.75 35.31 -7.56
CA LEU A 672 -2.01 34.92 -8.20
C LEU A 672 -3.13 35.94 -7.97
N THR A 673 -2.86 37.00 -7.21
CA THR A 673 -3.73 38.17 -7.15
C THR A 673 -3.39 39.18 -8.27
N GLY A 674 -4.30 40.12 -8.49
CA GLY A 674 -4.13 41.27 -9.36
C GLY A 674 -3.16 42.34 -8.83
N VAL A 675 -2.37 42.05 -7.78
CA VAL A 675 -1.41 42.99 -7.20
C VAL A 675 -0.38 43.44 -8.25
N ASP A 676 -0.07 44.73 -8.22
CA ASP A 676 1.06 45.29 -8.96
C ASP A 676 2.33 45.16 -8.11
N PRO A 677 3.34 44.37 -8.53
CA PRO A 677 4.59 44.19 -7.79
C PRO A 677 5.33 45.51 -7.52
N ALA A 678 5.11 46.55 -8.33
CA ALA A 678 5.73 47.86 -8.14
C ALA A 678 5.24 48.58 -6.86
N THR A 679 4.12 48.13 -6.29
CA THR A 679 3.56 48.67 -5.04
C THR A 679 4.21 48.07 -3.78
N LEU A 680 5.00 47.00 -3.93
CA LEU A 680 5.72 46.39 -2.81
C LEU A 680 6.95 47.22 -2.45
N THR A 681 7.17 47.46 -1.15
CA THR A 681 8.29 48.27 -0.67
C THR A 681 9.63 47.53 -0.78
N ASP A 682 10.73 48.28 -0.87
CA ASP A 682 12.09 47.73 -0.91
C ASP A 682 12.40 46.83 0.29
N ASP A 683 11.82 47.12 1.46
CA ASP A 683 11.99 46.29 2.66
C ASP A 683 11.26 44.95 2.56
N VAL A 684 10.17 44.86 1.80
CA VAL A 684 9.51 43.58 1.49
C VAL A 684 10.38 42.78 0.54
N TRP A 685 10.88 43.39 -0.53
CA TRP A 685 11.77 42.72 -1.48
C TRP A 685 13.06 42.22 -0.84
N ARG A 686 13.68 43.03 0.03
CA ARG A 686 14.89 42.65 0.76
C ARG A 686 14.66 41.44 1.67
N ARG A 687 13.51 41.38 2.34
CA ARG A 687 13.13 40.23 3.18
C ARG A 687 12.87 38.96 2.36
N LEU A 688 12.15 39.08 1.25
CA LEU A 688 11.77 37.92 0.42
C LEU A 688 12.95 37.35 -0.38
N LEU A 689 13.68 38.20 -1.09
CA LEU A 689 14.83 37.78 -1.89
C LEU A 689 16.05 37.44 -1.01
N GLY A 690 16.11 37.99 0.21
CA GLY A 690 17.12 37.65 1.23
C GLY A 690 16.72 36.52 2.17
N ALA A 691 15.59 35.83 1.92
CA ALA A 691 15.13 34.74 2.78
C ALA A 691 16.16 33.59 2.82
N PRO A 692 16.34 32.90 3.96
CA PRO A 692 17.30 31.79 4.07
C PRO A 692 16.90 30.56 3.26
N SER A 693 15.64 30.47 2.83
CA SER A 693 15.13 29.35 2.04
C SER A 693 15.16 29.67 0.54
N PRO A 694 15.84 28.84 -0.28
CA PRO A 694 15.79 28.94 -1.74
C PRO A 694 14.36 28.89 -2.29
N GLU A 695 13.48 28.11 -1.68
CA GLU A 695 12.10 27.94 -2.14
C GLU A 695 11.28 29.24 -2.02
N VAL A 696 11.51 30.02 -0.97
CA VAL A 696 10.87 31.35 -0.78
C VAL A 696 11.47 32.35 -1.76
N GLN A 697 12.79 32.31 -1.94
CA GLN A 697 13.50 33.17 -2.89
C GLN A 697 13.02 32.90 -4.34
N GLU A 698 12.75 31.64 -4.70
CA GLU A 698 12.22 31.26 -6.02
C GLU A 698 10.83 31.85 -6.27
N ALA A 699 9.90 31.70 -5.31
CA ALA A 699 8.58 32.31 -5.38
C ALA A 699 8.66 33.84 -5.48
N ALA A 700 9.54 34.44 -4.67
CA ALA A 700 9.79 35.88 -4.69
C ALA A 700 10.38 36.37 -6.01
N LEU A 701 11.28 35.61 -6.62
CA LEU A 701 11.88 35.95 -7.91
C LEU A 701 10.87 35.86 -9.05
N ALA A 702 9.94 34.90 -9.01
CA ALA A 702 8.83 34.81 -9.94
C ALA A 702 7.90 36.03 -9.83
N LEU A 703 7.56 36.47 -8.61
CA LEU A 703 6.79 37.70 -8.38
C LEU A 703 7.58 38.94 -8.81
N PHE A 704 8.88 39.02 -8.48
CA PHE A 704 9.77 40.12 -8.85
C PHE A 704 9.88 40.28 -10.37
N GLY A 705 9.90 39.15 -11.08
CA GLY A 705 9.89 39.09 -12.53
C GLY A 705 8.69 39.79 -13.18
N ARG A 706 7.60 40.06 -12.45
CA ARG A 706 6.45 40.78 -13.00
C ARG A 706 6.66 42.30 -13.08
N ASN A 707 7.76 42.83 -12.55
CA ASN A 707 8.12 44.25 -12.69
C ASN A 707 8.41 44.62 -14.16
N SER A 708 8.36 45.93 -14.46
CA SER A 708 8.73 46.46 -15.77
C SER A 708 10.21 46.19 -16.09
N ASP A 709 10.54 46.14 -17.39
CA ASP A 709 11.91 45.92 -17.83
C ASP A 709 12.86 47.02 -17.32
N GLU A 710 12.38 48.27 -17.15
CA GLU A 710 13.15 49.34 -16.52
C GLU A 710 13.54 49.00 -15.08
N THR A 711 12.59 48.55 -14.27
CA THR A 711 12.84 48.18 -12.87
C THR A 711 13.77 46.98 -12.78
N LEU A 712 13.56 45.96 -13.62
CA LEU A 712 14.46 44.80 -13.67
C LEU A 712 15.89 45.19 -14.05
N THR A 713 16.05 46.10 -15.01
CA THR A 713 17.37 46.59 -15.44
C THR A 713 18.08 47.36 -14.33
N ARG A 714 17.37 48.17 -13.53
CA ARG A 714 17.95 48.85 -12.35
C ARG A 714 18.49 47.86 -11.31
N HIS A 715 17.90 46.67 -11.22
CA HIS A 715 18.30 45.60 -10.31
C HIS A 715 19.06 44.46 -11.02
N ALA A 716 19.65 44.71 -12.19
CA ALA A 716 20.39 43.71 -12.96
C ALA A 716 21.43 42.92 -12.15
N PRO A 717 22.23 43.52 -11.24
CA PRO A 717 23.19 42.75 -10.44
C PRO A 717 22.55 41.67 -9.58
N LEU A 718 21.35 41.92 -9.05
CA LEU A 718 20.60 40.98 -8.23
C LEU A 718 20.07 39.80 -9.08
N VAL A 719 19.49 40.12 -10.25
CA VAL A 719 19.00 39.10 -11.20
C VAL A 719 20.13 38.17 -11.65
N VAL A 720 21.30 38.73 -11.97
CA VAL A 720 22.48 37.96 -12.34
C VAL A 720 22.98 37.09 -11.20
N ALA A 721 23.02 37.61 -9.97
CA ALA A 721 23.46 36.83 -8.81
C ALA A 721 22.60 35.57 -8.58
N PHE A 722 21.28 35.63 -8.81
CA PHE A 722 20.40 34.47 -8.74
C PHE A 722 20.61 33.48 -9.90
N ALA A 723 20.95 33.97 -11.09
CA ALA A 723 21.21 33.13 -12.26
C ALA A 723 22.48 32.27 -12.14
N THR A 724 23.39 32.64 -11.22
CA THR A 724 24.61 31.89 -10.88
C THR A 724 24.59 31.31 -9.47
N ALA A 725 23.42 31.29 -8.80
CA ALA A 725 23.30 30.79 -7.44
C ALA A 725 23.52 29.27 -7.35
N PRO A 726 23.93 28.74 -6.18
CA PRO A 726 24.04 27.29 -5.97
C PRO A 726 22.72 26.53 -6.10
N SER A 727 21.56 27.16 -5.89
CA SER A 727 20.26 26.50 -6.06
C SER A 727 19.87 26.40 -7.54
N THR A 728 19.62 25.18 -8.01
CA THR A 728 19.04 24.89 -9.33
C THR A 728 17.75 25.66 -9.59
N GLY A 729 16.82 25.69 -8.64
CA GLY A 729 15.53 26.37 -8.82
C GLY A 729 15.68 27.88 -8.97
N LEU A 730 16.60 28.51 -8.22
CA LEU A 730 16.89 29.93 -8.37
C LEU A 730 17.49 30.26 -9.74
N ARG A 731 18.41 29.44 -10.24
CA ARG A 731 18.99 29.64 -11.58
C ARG A 731 17.92 29.56 -12.67
N GLN A 732 17.00 28.60 -12.56
CA GLN A 732 15.91 28.43 -13.50
C GLN A 732 14.90 29.58 -13.43
N ALA A 733 14.56 30.05 -12.23
CA ALA A 733 13.67 31.19 -12.03
C ALA A 733 14.28 32.52 -12.51
N ALA A 734 15.60 32.70 -12.40
CA ALA A 734 16.29 33.90 -12.85
C ALA A 734 16.46 33.98 -14.37
N ARG A 735 16.54 32.84 -15.06
CA ARG A 735 16.81 32.75 -16.50
C ARG A 735 15.96 33.68 -17.39
N PRO A 736 14.62 33.69 -17.30
CA PRO A 736 13.81 34.58 -18.14
C PRO A 736 14.05 36.07 -17.81
N LEU A 737 14.48 36.39 -16.59
CA LEU A 737 14.76 37.77 -16.18
C LEU A 737 16.09 38.25 -16.75
N VAL A 738 17.11 37.38 -16.77
CA VAL A 738 18.39 37.68 -17.44
C VAL A 738 18.16 37.97 -18.92
N ALA A 739 17.33 37.20 -19.62
CA ALA A 739 17.02 37.46 -21.03
C ALA A 739 16.44 38.87 -21.26
N ARG A 740 15.48 39.29 -20.41
CA ARG A 740 14.86 40.63 -20.48
C ARG A 740 15.85 41.75 -20.19
N VAL A 741 16.72 41.57 -19.19
CA VAL A 741 17.74 42.55 -18.82
C VAL A 741 18.82 42.64 -19.90
N ALA A 742 19.31 41.50 -20.41
CA ALA A 742 20.34 41.43 -21.44
C ALA A 742 19.88 42.06 -22.78
N ALA A 743 18.59 41.93 -23.11
CA ALA A 743 18.02 42.55 -24.31
C ALA A 743 18.05 44.09 -24.30
N ARG A 744 18.11 44.73 -23.11
CA ARG A 744 18.15 46.20 -22.97
C ARG A 744 19.56 46.75 -22.71
N ASP A 745 20.49 45.93 -22.22
CA ASP A 745 21.87 46.33 -21.94
C ASP A 745 22.87 45.39 -22.64
N SER A 746 23.28 45.78 -23.86
CA SER A 746 24.24 45.01 -24.65
C SER A 746 25.62 44.90 -23.99
N ALA A 747 26.06 45.92 -23.22
CA ALA A 747 27.37 45.88 -22.56
C ALA A 747 27.37 44.88 -21.41
N LEU A 748 26.28 44.81 -20.65
CA LEU A 748 26.03 43.76 -19.68
C LEU A 748 25.95 42.38 -20.34
N ALA A 749 25.24 42.24 -21.45
CA ALA A 749 25.10 40.98 -22.17
C ALA A 749 26.47 40.40 -22.61
N THR A 750 27.36 41.22 -23.18
CA THR A 750 28.71 40.79 -23.58
C THR A 750 29.57 40.39 -22.39
N ARG A 751 29.49 41.13 -21.27
CA ARG A 751 30.24 40.81 -20.05
C ARG A 751 29.76 39.50 -19.43
N LEU A 752 28.44 39.35 -19.30
CA LEU A 752 27.80 38.19 -18.72
C LEU A 752 28.07 36.92 -19.53
N ALA A 753 28.00 37.00 -20.87
CA ALA A 753 28.34 35.86 -21.72
C ALA A 753 29.76 35.35 -21.45
N ARG A 754 30.73 36.25 -21.30
CA ARG A 754 32.13 35.89 -21.01
C ARG A 754 32.26 35.23 -19.64
N GLU A 755 31.72 35.85 -18.59
CA GLU A 755 31.78 35.33 -17.22
C GLU A 755 31.11 33.95 -17.10
N LEU A 756 29.94 33.78 -17.72
CA LEU A 756 29.21 32.50 -17.72
C LEU A 756 29.96 31.41 -18.49
N ILE A 757 30.54 31.72 -19.65
CA ILE A 757 31.36 30.78 -20.43
C ILE A 757 32.60 30.36 -19.63
N ASP A 758 33.30 31.31 -19.01
CA ASP A 758 34.49 31.03 -18.20
C ASP A 758 34.12 30.13 -17.00
N SER A 759 32.94 30.31 -16.41
CA SER A 759 32.46 29.47 -15.31
C SER A 759 32.28 27.99 -15.68
N LEU A 760 32.03 27.67 -16.96
CA LEU A 760 31.88 26.28 -17.43
C LEU A 760 33.20 25.49 -17.46
N PHE A 761 34.33 26.16 -17.32
CA PHE A 761 35.65 25.55 -17.19
C PHE A 761 36.07 25.30 -15.73
N LEU A 762 35.30 25.83 -14.77
CA LEU A 762 35.55 25.65 -13.34
C LEU A 762 34.79 24.43 -12.79
N THR A 763 35.14 24.02 -11.57
CA THR A 763 34.40 22.98 -10.85
C THR A 763 32.98 23.49 -10.56
N PRO A 764 31.93 22.78 -11.02
CA PRO A 764 30.56 23.24 -10.83
C PRO A 764 30.11 23.08 -9.36
N PRO A 765 29.19 23.93 -8.86
CA PRO A 765 28.63 23.81 -7.52
C PRO A 765 27.70 22.59 -7.37
N ASP A 766 27.08 22.13 -8.45
CA ASP A 766 26.22 20.95 -8.51
C ASP A 766 26.21 20.34 -9.92
N ASP A 767 25.68 19.12 -10.07
CA ASP A 767 25.66 18.38 -11.34
C ASP A 767 24.79 19.04 -12.43
N ALA A 768 23.80 19.84 -12.06
CA ALA A 768 22.87 20.51 -12.98
C ALA A 768 23.40 21.88 -13.47
N TYR A 769 24.34 22.48 -12.75
CA TYR A 769 24.85 23.84 -13.01
C TYR A 769 25.27 24.04 -14.46
N ALA A 770 26.09 23.14 -15.02
CA ALA A 770 26.56 23.26 -16.38
C ALA A 770 25.40 23.29 -17.41
N ALA A 771 24.39 22.43 -17.23
CA ALA A 771 23.23 22.40 -18.10
C ALA A 771 22.38 23.68 -17.95
N ASP A 772 22.21 24.18 -16.74
CA ASP A 772 21.44 25.39 -16.47
C ASP A 772 22.08 26.65 -17.09
N ILE A 773 23.41 26.75 -17.00
CA ILE A 773 24.18 27.88 -17.55
C ILE A 773 24.21 27.81 -19.08
N VAL A 774 24.36 26.63 -19.68
CA VAL A 774 24.26 26.48 -21.14
C VAL A 774 22.86 26.88 -21.63
N ALA A 775 21.81 26.44 -20.95
CA ALA A 775 20.44 26.83 -21.31
C ALA A 775 20.18 28.33 -21.10
N LEU A 776 20.80 28.95 -20.08
CA LEU A 776 20.77 30.40 -19.87
C LEU A 776 21.46 31.14 -21.02
N LEU A 777 22.68 30.74 -21.39
CA LEU A 777 23.44 31.32 -22.50
C LEU A 777 22.67 31.20 -23.82
N ASP A 778 22.08 30.04 -24.11
CA ASP A 778 21.36 29.79 -25.36
C ASP A 778 20.06 30.61 -25.47
N ALA A 779 19.33 30.74 -24.37
CA ALA A 779 18.05 31.46 -24.34
C ALA A 779 18.21 32.98 -24.22
N ALA A 780 19.16 33.46 -23.40
CA ALA A 780 19.28 34.87 -23.05
C ALA A 780 20.36 35.62 -23.83
N LEU A 781 21.35 34.92 -24.40
CA LEU A 781 22.54 35.53 -25.00
C LEU A 781 22.88 34.93 -26.40
N PRO A 782 21.89 34.71 -27.29
CA PRO A 782 22.11 34.02 -28.56
C PRO A 782 23.08 34.77 -29.50
N ASP A 783 23.00 36.10 -29.55
CA ASP A 783 23.88 36.94 -30.38
C ASP A 783 25.35 36.79 -29.97
N GLN A 784 25.59 36.66 -28.66
CA GLN A 784 26.93 36.56 -28.10
C GLN A 784 27.52 35.17 -28.38
N LEU A 785 26.68 34.14 -28.37
CA LEU A 785 27.06 32.79 -28.81
C LEU A 785 27.31 32.72 -30.32
N ALA A 786 26.55 33.46 -31.13
CA ALA A 786 26.76 33.57 -32.57
C ALA A 786 28.06 34.32 -32.92
N ALA A 787 28.49 35.27 -32.09
CA ALA A 787 29.72 36.02 -32.26
C ALA A 787 31.01 35.25 -31.89
N LEU A 788 30.91 34.05 -31.29
CA LEU A 788 32.09 33.24 -30.96
C LEU A 788 32.89 32.86 -32.22
N ASP A 789 34.20 33.07 -32.18
CA ASP A 789 35.10 32.68 -33.26
C ASP A 789 35.31 31.15 -33.32
N ALA A 790 35.75 30.65 -34.48
CA ALA A 790 35.96 29.22 -34.71
C ALA A 790 37.01 28.60 -33.75
N GLY A 791 38.04 29.35 -33.36
CA GLY A 791 39.05 28.89 -32.41
C GLY A 791 38.49 28.69 -31.01
N THR A 792 37.63 29.61 -30.55
CA THR A 792 36.91 29.50 -29.29
C THR A 792 35.93 28.34 -29.30
N LEU A 793 35.16 28.17 -30.36
CA LEU A 793 34.24 27.04 -30.51
C LEU A 793 34.98 25.69 -30.53
N TRP A 794 36.13 25.63 -31.21
CA TRP A 794 36.98 24.44 -31.20
C TRP A 794 37.48 24.09 -29.79
N ARG A 795 37.91 25.09 -29.01
CA ARG A 795 38.32 24.89 -27.61
C ARG A 795 37.19 24.36 -26.74
N LEU A 796 35.96 24.82 -26.94
CA LEU A 796 34.77 24.32 -26.23
C LEU A 796 34.51 22.84 -26.56
N LEU A 797 34.50 22.48 -27.85
CA LEU A 797 34.27 21.10 -28.32
C LEU A 797 35.36 20.11 -27.86
N GLN A 798 36.59 20.58 -27.64
CA GLN A 798 37.72 19.75 -27.21
C GLN A 798 38.02 19.83 -25.71
N ALA A 799 37.28 20.66 -24.95
CA ALA A 799 37.52 20.86 -23.52
C ALA A 799 37.38 19.55 -22.76
N ARG A 800 38.11 19.36 -21.65
CA ARG A 800 37.85 18.23 -20.72
C ARG A 800 36.64 18.48 -19.82
N ALA A 801 36.29 19.75 -19.61
CA ALA A 801 35.15 20.15 -18.80
C ALA A 801 33.84 19.85 -19.55
N LYS A 802 32.99 19.01 -18.95
CA LYS A 802 31.72 18.57 -19.56
C LYS A 802 30.79 19.74 -19.90
N GLY A 803 30.76 20.79 -19.08
CA GLY A 803 29.95 21.98 -19.33
C GLY A 803 30.38 22.77 -20.57
N ALA A 804 31.69 22.95 -20.73
CA ALA A 804 32.27 23.58 -21.92
C ALA A 804 32.01 22.75 -23.20
N GLN A 805 32.14 21.42 -23.13
CA GLN A 805 31.78 20.51 -24.22
C GLN A 805 30.29 20.61 -24.59
N LEU A 806 29.41 20.65 -23.59
CA LEU A 806 27.97 20.79 -23.79
C LEU A 806 27.62 22.13 -24.47
N LEU A 807 28.27 23.23 -24.08
CA LEU A 807 28.10 24.51 -24.75
C LEU A 807 28.55 24.43 -26.22
N GLY A 808 29.73 23.89 -26.48
CA GLY A 808 30.23 23.69 -27.84
C GLY A 808 29.28 22.87 -28.70
N ALA A 809 28.75 21.78 -28.14
CA ALA A 809 27.76 20.92 -28.80
C ALA A 809 26.40 21.60 -29.06
N THR A 810 26.02 22.57 -28.22
CA THR A 810 24.78 23.36 -28.39
C THR A 810 24.94 24.43 -29.48
N VAL A 811 26.12 25.03 -29.58
CA VAL A 811 26.42 26.11 -30.54
C VAL A 811 26.76 25.59 -31.93
N LEU A 812 27.49 24.47 -32.05
CA LEU A 812 27.98 23.96 -33.34
C LEU A 812 26.87 23.74 -34.39
N PRO A 813 25.69 23.16 -34.08
CA PRO A 813 24.62 22.96 -35.07
C PRO A 813 24.16 24.24 -35.76
N LYS A 814 24.39 25.41 -35.15
CA LYS A 814 24.03 26.73 -35.69
C LYS A 814 25.14 27.33 -36.58
N ARG A 815 26.22 26.59 -36.86
CA ARG A 815 27.39 27.04 -37.63
C ARG A 815 27.42 26.45 -39.04
N PRO A 816 27.96 27.19 -40.03
CA PRO A 816 28.10 26.69 -41.39
C PRO A 816 29.14 25.55 -41.46
N PHE A 817 28.95 24.61 -42.38
CA PHE A 817 29.77 23.39 -42.48
C PHE A 817 31.24 23.63 -42.86
N ASP A 818 31.60 24.83 -43.31
CA ASP A 818 32.97 25.26 -43.62
C ASP A 818 33.73 25.84 -42.42
N THR A 819 33.11 25.90 -41.23
CA THR A 819 33.70 26.45 -40.00
C THR A 819 35.04 25.78 -39.61
N PHE A 820 35.19 24.47 -39.86
CA PHE A 820 36.37 23.69 -39.50
C PHE A 820 36.98 22.99 -40.71
N SER A 821 38.28 22.69 -40.67
CA SER A 821 38.94 21.91 -41.74
C SER A 821 38.37 20.48 -41.86
N VAL A 822 38.63 19.81 -42.99
CA VAL A 822 38.17 18.42 -43.21
C VAL A 822 38.66 17.50 -42.10
N ARG A 823 39.95 17.61 -41.75
CA ARG A 823 40.56 16.86 -40.63
C ARG A 823 39.89 17.13 -39.29
N GLN A 824 39.61 18.40 -38.97
CA GLN A 824 38.93 18.78 -37.73
C GLN A 824 37.51 18.22 -37.68
N THR A 825 36.79 18.28 -38.80
CA THR A 825 35.42 17.77 -38.95
C THR A 825 35.39 16.25 -38.78
N ALA A 826 36.32 15.51 -39.41
CA ALA A 826 36.46 14.07 -39.23
C ALA A 826 36.71 13.68 -37.76
N ARG A 827 37.56 14.41 -37.04
CA ARG A 827 37.83 14.16 -35.61
C ARG A 827 36.60 14.37 -34.72
N LEU A 828 35.73 15.33 -35.05
CA LEU A 828 34.47 15.54 -34.33
C LEU A 828 33.48 14.36 -34.50
N GLY A 829 33.70 13.48 -35.47
CA GLY A 829 32.94 12.23 -35.62
C GLY A 829 33.07 11.29 -34.41
N ASN A 830 34.11 11.43 -33.58
CA ASN A 830 34.24 10.67 -32.33
C ASN A 830 33.78 11.45 -31.07
N HIS A 831 33.08 12.58 -31.25
CA HIS A 831 32.67 13.42 -30.12
C HIS A 831 31.53 12.77 -29.31
N ALA A 832 31.48 13.00 -28.01
CA ALA A 832 30.53 12.35 -27.10
C ALA A 832 29.05 12.76 -27.30
N HIS A 833 28.81 14.00 -27.73
CA HIS A 833 27.46 14.52 -27.98
C HIS A 833 26.95 14.19 -29.38
N LEU A 834 25.75 13.58 -29.46
CA LEU A 834 25.10 13.19 -30.71
C LEU A 834 24.88 14.36 -31.68
N ALA A 835 24.50 15.54 -31.19
CA ALA A 835 24.28 16.73 -32.03
C ALA A 835 25.52 17.13 -32.84
N VAL A 836 26.72 16.95 -32.27
CA VAL A 836 28.00 17.19 -32.96
C VAL A 836 28.22 16.16 -34.06
N ARG A 837 27.99 14.88 -33.75
CA ARG A 837 28.11 13.78 -34.72
C ARG A 837 27.14 13.93 -35.90
N GLN A 838 25.91 14.35 -35.62
CA GLN A 838 24.92 14.67 -36.65
C GLN A 838 25.35 15.83 -37.54
N TRP A 839 25.88 16.91 -36.95
CA TRP A 839 26.43 18.03 -37.72
C TRP A 839 27.59 17.59 -38.61
N VAL A 840 28.47 16.71 -38.12
CA VAL A 840 29.57 16.14 -38.91
C VAL A 840 29.04 15.36 -40.10
N MET A 841 28.09 14.43 -39.92
CA MET A 841 27.51 13.67 -41.03
C MET A 841 26.85 14.59 -42.07
N ALA A 842 26.10 15.60 -41.61
CA ALA A 842 25.49 16.59 -42.49
C ALA A 842 26.53 17.41 -43.29
N ALA A 843 27.68 17.76 -42.68
CA ALA A 843 28.76 18.45 -43.37
C ALA A 843 29.34 17.62 -44.52
N TYR A 844 29.50 16.30 -44.31
CA TYR A 844 29.95 15.37 -45.36
C TYR A 844 28.94 15.30 -46.52
N ASP A 845 27.64 15.25 -46.22
CA ASP A 845 26.59 15.18 -47.23
C ASP A 845 26.43 16.49 -48.02
N ASP A 846 26.62 17.64 -47.37
CA ASP A 846 26.45 18.97 -47.98
C ASP A 846 27.53 19.32 -49.01
N ALA A 847 28.80 19.00 -48.71
CA ALA A 847 29.95 19.40 -49.53
C ALA A 847 30.85 18.21 -49.96
N PRO A 848 30.33 17.18 -50.64
CA PRO A 848 31.08 15.94 -50.91
C PRO A 848 32.34 16.15 -51.75
N ALA A 849 32.36 17.17 -52.63
CA ALA A 849 33.55 17.51 -53.42
C ALA A 849 34.72 17.98 -52.54
N ARG A 850 34.44 18.72 -51.46
CA ARG A 850 35.44 19.21 -50.51
C ARG A 850 36.10 18.05 -49.77
N PHE A 851 35.31 17.10 -49.27
CA PHE A 851 35.82 15.94 -48.55
C PHE A 851 36.58 14.96 -49.47
N ARG A 852 36.21 14.88 -50.76
CA ARG A 852 37.00 14.12 -51.75
C ARG A 852 38.34 14.77 -52.10
N ALA A 853 38.43 16.10 -52.11
CA ALA A 853 39.69 16.80 -52.38
C ALA A 853 40.75 16.55 -51.29
N GLU A 854 40.31 16.37 -50.03
CA GLU A 854 41.15 16.02 -48.88
C GLU A 854 40.85 14.59 -48.38
N ALA A 855 40.79 13.62 -49.30
CA ALA A 855 40.32 12.26 -49.03
C ALA A 855 41.01 11.57 -47.84
N ALA A 856 42.33 11.73 -47.70
CA ALA A 856 43.10 11.14 -46.59
C ALA A 856 42.68 11.66 -45.20
N ASP A 857 42.31 12.94 -45.10
CA ASP A 857 41.82 13.53 -43.85
C ASP A 857 40.33 13.21 -43.61
N ALA A 858 39.54 13.09 -44.68
CA ALA A 858 38.13 12.74 -44.60
C ALA A 858 37.91 11.32 -44.06
N VAL A 859 38.70 10.34 -44.53
CA VAL A 859 38.51 8.94 -44.10
C VAL A 859 38.84 8.70 -42.63
N LEU A 860 39.51 9.64 -41.92
CA LEU A 860 39.78 9.53 -40.48
C LEU A 860 38.53 9.33 -39.62
N ILE A 861 37.34 9.71 -40.13
CA ILE A 861 36.07 9.52 -39.43
C ILE A 861 35.73 8.04 -39.16
N VAL A 862 36.30 7.10 -39.92
CA VAL A 862 36.12 5.65 -39.69
C VAL A 862 36.64 5.21 -38.32
N GLU A 863 37.56 5.98 -37.72
CA GLU A 863 38.12 5.72 -36.39
C GLU A 863 37.17 6.13 -35.25
N SER A 864 35.92 6.47 -35.52
CA SER A 864 34.92 6.72 -34.48
C SER A 864 34.65 5.46 -33.63
N ASP A 865 34.31 5.66 -32.36
CA ASP A 865 33.81 4.62 -31.45
C ASP A 865 32.27 4.50 -31.50
N TRP A 866 31.61 5.35 -32.29
CA TRP A 866 30.15 5.44 -32.37
C TRP A 866 29.60 4.66 -33.58
N PRO A 867 28.75 3.63 -33.38
CA PRO A 867 28.22 2.80 -34.47
C PRO A 867 27.52 3.58 -35.57
N GLU A 868 26.77 4.63 -35.22
CA GLU A 868 26.07 5.46 -36.22
C GLU A 868 27.02 6.19 -37.16
N ILE A 869 28.22 6.54 -36.69
CA ILE A 869 29.26 7.18 -37.50
C ILE A 869 30.00 6.16 -38.34
N THR A 870 30.31 4.98 -37.80
CA THR A 870 30.98 3.93 -38.57
C THR A 870 30.07 3.40 -39.69
N ASP A 871 28.77 3.25 -39.43
CA ASP A 871 27.76 2.89 -40.43
C ASP A 871 27.57 3.98 -41.49
N PHE A 872 27.56 5.26 -41.09
CA PHE A 872 27.55 6.38 -42.03
C PHE A 872 28.80 6.35 -42.90
N ALA A 873 29.99 6.28 -42.29
CA ALA A 873 31.27 6.31 -42.99
C ALA A 873 31.38 5.16 -44.00
N ARG A 874 31.01 3.93 -43.61
CA ARG A 874 30.99 2.78 -44.53
C ARG A 874 30.11 3.04 -45.75
N ARG A 875 28.84 3.42 -45.54
CA ARG A 875 27.91 3.68 -46.65
C ARG A 875 28.37 4.84 -47.54
N TYR A 876 28.84 5.92 -46.91
CA TYR A 876 29.26 7.14 -47.59
C TYR A 876 30.50 6.90 -48.45
N PHE A 877 31.50 6.19 -47.92
CA PHE A 877 32.76 5.89 -48.63
C PHE A 877 32.62 4.72 -49.62
N ASP A 878 31.73 3.75 -49.41
CA ASP A 878 31.45 2.70 -50.42
C ASP A 878 30.91 3.30 -51.75
N ALA A 879 30.20 4.43 -51.65
CA ALA A 879 29.68 5.18 -52.79
C ALA A 879 30.72 6.08 -53.47
N TRP A 880 31.96 6.17 -52.96
CA TRP A 880 33.00 6.99 -53.57
C TRP A 880 33.49 6.42 -54.91
N PRO A 881 33.87 7.29 -55.86
CA PRO A 881 34.42 6.86 -57.13
C PRO A 881 35.83 6.27 -56.94
N PRO A 882 36.27 5.32 -57.79
CA PRO A 882 37.58 4.65 -57.64
C PRO A 882 38.78 5.61 -57.54
N GLU A 883 38.72 6.76 -58.21
CA GLU A 883 39.77 7.76 -58.26
C GLU A 883 40.01 8.45 -56.90
N ALA A 884 39.02 8.41 -55.99
CA ALA A 884 39.17 8.95 -54.64
C ALA A 884 40.04 8.05 -53.74
N TRP A 885 40.25 6.78 -54.11
CA TRP A 885 41.00 5.79 -53.33
C TRP A 885 42.47 5.75 -53.73
N THR A 886 43.19 6.84 -53.47
CA THR A 886 44.65 6.90 -53.67
C THR A 886 45.40 5.99 -52.68
N PRO A 887 46.66 5.61 -52.96
CA PRO A 887 47.47 4.81 -52.03
C PRO A 887 47.63 5.46 -50.64
N GLU A 888 47.55 6.78 -50.54
CA GLU A 888 47.57 7.50 -49.26
C GLU A 888 46.25 7.37 -48.50
N THR A 889 45.11 7.48 -49.20
CA THR A 889 43.77 7.33 -48.60
C THR A 889 43.53 5.90 -48.13
N ILE A 890 43.94 4.91 -48.92
CA ILE A 890 43.84 3.49 -48.55
C ILE A 890 44.71 3.21 -47.31
N ALA A 891 45.92 3.80 -47.22
CA ALA A 891 46.82 3.63 -46.09
C ALA A 891 46.15 3.98 -44.76
N VAL A 892 45.48 5.14 -44.70
CA VAL A 892 44.80 5.63 -43.49
C VAL A 892 43.78 4.62 -42.95
N VAL A 893 43.00 3.99 -43.82
CA VAL A 893 42.00 2.98 -43.41
C VAL A 893 42.66 1.65 -43.04
N THR A 894 43.78 1.30 -43.69
CA THR A 894 44.49 0.03 -43.44
C THR A 894 45.42 0.05 -42.23
N ASP A 895 45.78 1.23 -41.72
CA ASP A 895 46.62 1.38 -40.52
C ASP A 895 45.82 1.19 -39.21
N SER A 896 44.50 1.06 -39.30
CA SER A 896 43.64 0.82 -38.14
C SER A 896 43.86 -0.53 -37.50
N VAL A 897 43.63 -0.61 -36.19
CA VAL A 897 43.57 -1.89 -35.46
C VAL A 897 42.14 -2.30 -35.09
N LYS A 898 41.14 -1.45 -35.39
CA LYS A 898 39.74 -1.72 -35.05
C LYS A 898 39.15 -2.78 -35.99
N PRO A 899 38.55 -3.88 -35.47
CA PRO A 899 38.02 -4.95 -36.32
C PRO A 899 37.02 -4.48 -37.38
N GLU A 900 36.12 -3.57 -37.03
CA GLU A 900 35.08 -3.05 -37.93
C GLU A 900 35.65 -2.19 -39.06
N VAL A 901 36.67 -1.37 -38.75
CA VAL A 901 37.42 -0.58 -39.73
C VAL A 901 38.24 -1.49 -40.62
N LEU A 902 38.88 -2.52 -40.06
CA LEU A 902 39.61 -3.53 -40.83
C LEU A 902 38.70 -4.33 -41.76
N ASP A 903 37.47 -4.65 -41.36
CA ASP A 903 36.49 -5.29 -42.24
C ASP A 903 36.14 -4.41 -43.43
N PHE A 904 36.01 -3.11 -43.21
CA PHE A 904 35.84 -2.12 -44.28
C PHE A 904 37.10 -2.00 -45.16
N ALA A 905 38.29 -1.91 -44.56
CA ALA A 905 39.56 -1.85 -45.25
C ALA A 905 39.75 -3.07 -46.18
N ARG A 906 39.42 -4.28 -45.70
CA ARG A 906 39.48 -5.51 -46.51
C ARG A 906 38.47 -5.50 -47.66
N HIS A 907 37.28 -4.93 -47.47
CA HIS A 907 36.31 -4.75 -48.54
C HIS A 907 36.87 -3.83 -49.64
N LEU A 908 37.42 -2.68 -49.25
CA LEU A 908 38.02 -1.71 -50.17
C LEU A 908 39.22 -2.30 -50.92
N LEU A 909 40.14 -2.97 -50.22
CA LEU A 909 41.30 -3.60 -50.83
C LEU A 909 40.93 -4.68 -51.86
N ARG A 910 39.80 -5.37 -51.69
CA ARG A 910 39.33 -6.38 -52.67
C ARG A 910 38.57 -5.79 -53.84
N SER A 911 37.91 -4.65 -53.66
CA SER A 911 37.01 -4.07 -54.66
C SER A 911 37.62 -2.89 -55.42
N ARG A 912 38.59 -2.18 -54.85
CA ARG A 912 39.11 -0.90 -55.34
C ARG A 912 40.64 -0.84 -55.52
N LEU A 913 41.40 -1.83 -55.05
CA LEU A 913 42.86 -1.84 -55.22
C LEU A 913 43.22 -2.08 -56.70
N ALA A 914 43.90 -1.12 -57.32
CA ALA A 914 44.37 -1.27 -58.69
C ALA A 914 45.53 -2.28 -58.76
N PRO A 915 45.63 -3.11 -59.83
CA PRO A 915 46.71 -4.09 -59.98
C PRO A 915 48.13 -3.47 -59.88
N ALA A 916 48.30 -2.24 -60.34
CA ALA A 916 49.58 -1.52 -60.29
C ALA A 916 50.03 -1.17 -58.85
N ASP A 917 49.08 -1.05 -57.91
CA ASP A 917 49.34 -0.64 -56.52
C ASP A 917 49.47 -1.82 -55.55
N VAL A 918 49.22 -3.05 -56.03
CA VAL A 918 49.24 -4.28 -55.21
C VAL A 918 50.58 -4.47 -54.51
N GLY A 919 51.71 -4.29 -55.21
CA GLY A 919 53.05 -4.49 -54.62
C GLY A 919 53.39 -3.47 -53.52
N ALA A 920 53.04 -2.20 -53.74
CA ALA A 920 53.25 -1.14 -52.76
C ALA A 920 52.38 -1.34 -51.51
N GLN A 921 51.11 -1.71 -51.70
CA GLN A 921 50.19 -1.95 -50.60
C GLN A 921 50.53 -3.24 -49.84
N LEU A 922 50.92 -4.31 -50.54
CA LEU A 922 51.37 -5.56 -49.92
C LEU A 922 52.56 -5.29 -48.98
N THR A 923 53.55 -4.51 -49.44
CA THR A 923 54.74 -4.17 -48.63
C THR A 923 54.38 -3.51 -47.30
N ARG A 924 53.35 -2.64 -47.26
CA ARG A 924 52.85 -2.02 -46.03
C ARG A 924 52.13 -3.05 -45.14
N LEU A 925 51.31 -3.90 -45.74
CA LEU A 925 50.51 -4.90 -45.01
C LEU A 925 51.32 -6.05 -44.42
N LEU A 926 52.54 -6.32 -44.93
CA LEU A 926 53.42 -7.37 -44.40
C LEU A 926 53.80 -7.15 -42.92
N GLU A 927 53.77 -5.90 -42.45
CA GLU A 927 54.08 -5.53 -41.07
C GLU A 927 52.83 -5.33 -40.19
N HIS A 928 51.63 -5.55 -40.74
CA HIS A 928 50.38 -5.27 -40.04
C HIS A 928 50.14 -6.26 -38.87
N PRO A 929 49.72 -5.82 -37.67
CA PRO A 929 49.58 -6.71 -36.50
C PRO A 929 48.33 -7.61 -36.52
N SER A 930 47.28 -7.25 -37.27
CA SER A 930 45.99 -7.96 -37.25
C SER A 930 45.94 -9.24 -38.08
N GLN A 931 45.46 -10.33 -37.48
CA GLN A 931 45.25 -11.64 -38.12
C GLN A 931 44.28 -11.58 -39.33
N SER A 932 43.28 -10.70 -39.27
CA SER A 932 42.30 -10.54 -40.36
C SER A 932 42.96 -9.99 -41.64
N MET A 933 43.98 -9.15 -41.49
CA MET A 933 44.80 -8.60 -42.57
C MET A 933 45.82 -9.64 -43.07
N HIS A 934 46.35 -10.51 -42.20
CA HIS A 934 47.23 -11.61 -42.63
C HIS A 934 46.57 -12.55 -43.63
N LEU A 935 45.27 -12.83 -43.45
CA LEU A 935 44.50 -13.63 -44.42
C LEU A 935 44.38 -12.91 -45.77
N LEU A 936 44.12 -11.61 -45.77
CA LEU A 936 44.08 -10.82 -47.00
C LEU A 936 45.46 -10.75 -47.68
N VAL A 937 46.53 -10.57 -46.91
CA VAL A 937 47.90 -10.62 -47.41
C VAL A 937 48.15 -11.93 -48.15
N SER A 938 47.71 -13.08 -47.61
CA SER A 938 47.83 -14.38 -48.28
C SER A 938 47.06 -14.50 -49.61
N GLU A 939 46.07 -13.64 -49.87
CA GLU A 939 45.33 -13.56 -51.15
C GLU A 939 46.10 -12.77 -52.20
N LEU A 940 46.93 -11.81 -51.76
CA LEU A 940 47.70 -10.91 -52.61
C LEU A 940 49.11 -11.45 -52.93
N LEU A 941 49.52 -12.56 -52.30
CA LEU A 941 50.81 -13.20 -52.55
C LEU A 941 50.88 -13.79 -53.96
N THR A 942 51.56 -13.08 -54.84
CA THR A 942 51.98 -13.53 -56.17
C THR A 942 53.49 -13.38 -56.30
N GLN A 943 54.08 -14.07 -57.28
CA GLN A 943 55.52 -13.96 -57.54
C GLN A 943 55.95 -12.53 -57.84
N ASP A 944 55.17 -11.83 -58.65
CA ASP A 944 55.46 -10.45 -59.02
C ASP A 944 55.34 -9.51 -57.81
N ALA A 945 54.39 -9.78 -56.90
CA ALA A 945 54.18 -8.95 -55.71
C ALA A 945 55.27 -9.11 -54.63
N VAL A 946 56.02 -10.22 -54.63
CA VAL A 946 57.15 -10.49 -53.72
C VAL A 946 58.43 -10.83 -54.52
N ALA A 947 58.64 -10.12 -55.63
CA ALA A 947 59.80 -10.32 -56.49
C ALA A 947 61.09 -9.80 -55.83
N SER A 948 61.02 -8.70 -55.08
CA SER A 948 62.19 -8.12 -54.41
C SER A 948 62.61 -8.89 -53.16
N ASP A 949 63.92 -8.98 -52.92
CA ASP A 949 64.46 -9.61 -51.70
C ASP A 949 64.01 -8.90 -50.43
N ALA A 950 63.86 -7.57 -50.46
CA ALA A 950 63.35 -6.79 -49.33
C ALA A 950 61.89 -7.13 -48.97
N ALA A 951 61.02 -7.34 -49.97
CA ALA A 951 59.64 -7.76 -49.72
C ALA A 951 59.59 -9.21 -49.19
N PHE A 952 60.46 -10.08 -49.71
CA PHE A 952 60.58 -11.46 -49.23
C PHE A 952 61.11 -11.53 -47.79
N ASP A 953 62.06 -10.66 -47.43
CA ASP A 953 62.57 -10.51 -46.06
C ASP A 953 61.47 -10.15 -45.07
N LYS A 954 60.58 -9.22 -45.45
CA LYS A 954 59.41 -8.83 -44.64
C LYS A 954 58.33 -9.91 -44.58
N LEU A 955 58.21 -10.75 -45.61
CA LEU A 955 57.27 -11.86 -45.64
C LEU A 955 57.64 -12.96 -44.63
N MET A 956 58.93 -13.25 -44.44
CA MET A 956 59.36 -14.39 -43.61
C MET A 956 58.90 -14.33 -42.13
N PRO A 957 59.00 -13.18 -41.42
CA PRO A 957 58.42 -13.04 -40.08
C PRO A 957 56.90 -13.28 -40.05
N LEU A 958 56.17 -12.69 -41.00
CA LEU A 958 54.72 -12.87 -41.10
C LEU A 958 54.35 -14.33 -41.39
N ALA A 959 55.08 -14.98 -42.30
CA ALA A 959 54.88 -16.37 -42.63
C ALA A 959 55.11 -17.28 -41.42
N ARG A 960 56.16 -17.01 -40.62
CA ARG A 960 56.39 -17.71 -39.35
C ARG A 960 55.21 -17.53 -38.39
N ILE A 961 54.69 -16.31 -38.24
CA ILE A 961 53.50 -16.02 -37.41
C ILE A 961 52.31 -16.85 -37.92
N VAL A 962 51.94 -16.73 -39.19
CA VAL A 962 50.78 -17.42 -39.79
C VAL A 962 50.92 -18.94 -39.66
N MET A 963 52.08 -19.51 -40.00
CA MET A 963 52.29 -20.95 -40.04
C MET A 963 52.29 -21.59 -38.63
N LEU A 964 52.77 -20.88 -37.61
CA LEU A 964 52.86 -21.40 -36.23
C LEU A 964 51.60 -21.14 -35.37
N GLN A 965 50.57 -20.44 -35.87
CA GLN A 965 49.32 -20.24 -35.12
C GLN A 965 48.61 -21.57 -34.79
N VAL A 966 48.33 -21.85 -33.51
CA VAL A 966 47.66 -23.11 -33.11
C VAL A 966 46.14 -22.97 -33.26
N HIS A 967 45.48 -23.96 -33.88
CA HIS A 967 44.01 -24.05 -34.09
C HIS A 967 43.34 -22.86 -34.83
N LYS A 968 44.08 -22.00 -35.54
CA LYS A 968 43.53 -20.83 -36.27
C LYS A 968 44.09 -20.74 -37.69
N GLY A 969 43.39 -20.00 -38.57
CA GLY A 969 43.94 -19.52 -39.85
C GLY A 969 44.22 -20.57 -40.93
N ARG A 970 43.49 -21.70 -40.97
CA ARG A 970 43.75 -22.84 -41.89
C ARG A 970 43.93 -22.42 -43.36
N VAL A 971 43.06 -21.56 -43.88
CA VAL A 971 43.13 -21.10 -45.28
C VAL A 971 44.39 -20.27 -45.55
N ALA A 972 44.73 -19.34 -44.65
CA ALA A 972 45.95 -18.54 -44.76
C ALA A 972 47.20 -19.41 -44.69
N LYS A 973 47.22 -20.43 -43.82
CA LYS A 973 48.31 -21.42 -43.72
C LYS A 973 48.47 -22.23 -44.99
N ASP A 974 47.38 -22.77 -45.53
CA ASP A 974 47.43 -23.59 -46.74
C ASP A 974 47.96 -22.77 -47.94
N ARG A 975 47.50 -21.51 -48.10
CA ARG A 975 47.99 -20.57 -49.13
C ARG A 975 49.44 -20.18 -48.93
N MET A 976 49.82 -19.75 -47.73
CA MET A 976 51.20 -19.37 -47.39
C MET A 976 52.16 -20.55 -47.59
N SER A 977 51.78 -21.75 -47.14
CA SER A 977 52.55 -22.98 -47.33
C SER A 977 52.76 -23.30 -48.80
N ALA A 978 51.70 -23.22 -49.61
CA ALA A 978 51.77 -23.47 -51.05
C ALA A 978 52.67 -22.45 -51.76
N PHE A 979 52.55 -21.17 -51.42
CA PHE A 979 53.40 -20.11 -51.96
C PHE A 979 54.88 -20.33 -51.61
N LEU A 980 55.19 -20.52 -50.32
CA LEU A 980 56.57 -20.77 -49.87
C LEU A 980 57.16 -22.05 -50.46
N HIS A 981 56.38 -23.12 -50.57
CA HIS A 981 56.84 -24.35 -51.21
C HIS A 981 57.17 -24.10 -52.69
N GLY A 982 56.31 -23.36 -53.41
CA GLY A 982 56.55 -22.96 -54.80
C GLY A 982 57.82 -22.13 -54.98
N GLU A 983 58.06 -21.15 -54.10
CA GLU A 983 59.28 -20.32 -54.11
C GLU A 983 60.54 -21.14 -53.80
N ALA A 984 60.48 -22.04 -52.82
CA ALA A 984 61.59 -22.91 -52.44
C ALA A 984 61.99 -23.89 -53.57
N LEU A 985 61.05 -24.38 -54.38
CA LEU A 985 61.40 -25.24 -55.52
C LEU A 985 62.07 -24.48 -56.68
N ARG A 986 61.88 -23.16 -56.74
CA ARG A 986 62.36 -22.32 -57.84
C ARG A 986 63.73 -21.71 -57.58
N ASP A 987 63.96 -21.23 -56.36
CA ASP A 987 65.16 -20.47 -55.99
C ASP A 987 65.86 -21.13 -54.80
N ALA A 988 67.14 -21.51 -54.99
CA ALA A 988 67.93 -22.21 -53.98
C ALA A 988 68.22 -21.34 -52.74
N VAL A 989 68.36 -20.02 -52.89
CA VAL A 989 68.62 -19.08 -51.79
C VAL A 989 67.36 -18.91 -50.95
N ARG A 990 66.19 -18.74 -51.58
CA ARG A 990 64.89 -18.70 -50.87
C ARG A 990 64.61 -20.04 -50.19
N ALA A 991 64.91 -21.16 -50.83
CA ALA A 991 64.75 -22.50 -50.28
C ALA A 991 65.54 -22.69 -48.96
N GLN A 992 66.79 -22.22 -48.91
CA GLN A 992 67.61 -22.29 -47.69
C GLN A 992 67.02 -21.50 -46.52
N ARG A 993 66.29 -20.40 -46.82
CA ARG A 993 65.62 -19.57 -45.81
C ARG A 993 64.27 -20.12 -45.37
N ILE A 994 63.55 -20.81 -46.27
CA ILE A 994 62.24 -21.40 -46.02
C ILE A 994 62.34 -22.74 -45.28
N ALA A 995 63.36 -23.57 -45.58
CA ALA A 995 63.51 -24.92 -45.02
C ALA A 995 63.48 -24.99 -43.47
N PRO A 996 64.07 -24.04 -42.71
CA PRO A 996 63.93 -24.01 -41.25
C PRO A 996 62.47 -23.89 -40.78
N LEU A 997 61.63 -23.11 -41.48
CA LEU A 997 60.21 -22.96 -41.10
C LEU A 997 59.43 -24.27 -41.31
N PHE A 998 59.66 -24.99 -42.41
CA PHE A 998 59.05 -26.32 -42.60
C PHE A 998 59.61 -27.35 -41.62
N THR A 999 60.90 -27.25 -41.25
CA THR A 999 61.50 -28.08 -40.20
C THR A 999 60.77 -27.92 -38.88
N ASP A 1000 60.53 -26.68 -38.44
CA ASP A 1000 59.78 -26.39 -37.22
C ASP A 1000 58.36 -27.02 -37.26
N LEU A 1001 57.70 -27.00 -38.44
CA LEU A 1001 56.37 -27.57 -38.62
C LEU A 1001 56.33 -29.11 -38.61
N THR A 1002 57.46 -29.80 -38.79
CA THR A 1002 57.51 -31.27 -38.61
C THR A 1002 57.24 -31.68 -37.15
N LEU A 1003 57.47 -30.77 -36.21
CA LEU A 1003 57.15 -30.96 -34.79
C LEU A 1003 55.69 -30.61 -34.46
N SER A 1004 54.90 -30.14 -35.43
CA SER A 1004 53.51 -29.77 -35.19
C SER A 1004 52.69 -30.96 -34.67
N GLY A 1005 51.87 -30.72 -33.65
CA GLY A 1005 50.87 -31.68 -33.14
C GLY A 1005 49.75 -31.97 -34.15
N THR A 1006 49.60 -31.13 -35.18
CA THR A 1006 48.58 -31.32 -36.23
C THR A 1006 49.10 -32.23 -37.33
N ALA A 1007 48.54 -33.44 -37.46
CA ALA A 1007 48.99 -34.45 -38.41
C ALA A 1007 49.07 -33.94 -39.86
N ARG A 1008 48.12 -33.08 -40.29
CA ARG A 1008 48.11 -32.49 -41.63
C ARG A 1008 49.28 -31.52 -41.87
N ASP A 1009 49.55 -30.62 -40.92
CA ASP A 1009 50.66 -29.65 -41.02
C ASP A 1009 52.01 -30.37 -41.03
N ARG A 1010 52.15 -31.38 -40.16
CA ARG A 1010 53.32 -32.26 -40.12
C ARG A 1010 53.53 -32.99 -41.44
N SER A 1011 52.47 -33.58 -41.99
CA SER A 1011 52.54 -34.33 -43.25
C SER A 1011 52.93 -33.42 -44.41
N HIS A 1012 52.29 -32.24 -44.52
CA HIS A 1012 52.65 -31.25 -45.56
C HIS A 1012 54.09 -30.75 -45.41
N ALA A 1013 54.56 -30.48 -44.18
CA ALA A 1013 55.92 -30.03 -43.95
C ALA A 1013 56.96 -31.10 -44.33
N ILE A 1014 56.70 -32.37 -44.02
CA ILE A 1014 57.58 -33.50 -44.41
C ILE A 1014 57.61 -33.64 -45.94
N LEU A 1015 56.46 -33.53 -46.62
CA LEU A 1015 56.38 -33.60 -48.08
C LEU A 1015 57.09 -32.41 -48.74
N ALA A 1016 56.87 -31.18 -48.25
CA ALA A 1016 57.55 -30.00 -48.77
C ALA A 1016 59.07 -30.08 -48.58
N LEU A 1017 59.56 -30.52 -47.41
CA LEU A 1017 60.99 -30.75 -47.18
C LEU A 1017 61.56 -31.82 -48.10
N ARG A 1018 60.82 -32.92 -48.32
CA ARG A 1018 61.21 -33.97 -49.26
C ARG A 1018 61.39 -33.41 -50.67
N ASP A 1019 60.42 -32.63 -51.15
CA ASP A 1019 60.40 -32.07 -52.51
C ASP A 1019 61.52 -31.03 -52.68
N ILE A 1020 61.73 -30.17 -51.67
CA ILE A 1020 62.83 -29.21 -51.63
C ILE A 1020 64.19 -29.92 -51.68
N MET A 1021 64.38 -31.01 -50.94
CA MET A 1021 65.63 -31.79 -50.95
C MET A 1021 65.88 -32.50 -52.28
N GLU A 1022 64.84 -33.00 -52.96
CA GLU A 1022 65.00 -33.56 -54.31
C GLU A 1022 65.46 -32.51 -55.31
N ARG A 1023 64.88 -31.31 -55.23
CA ARG A 1023 65.18 -30.23 -56.15
C ARG A 1023 66.54 -29.58 -55.87
N HIS A 1024 66.88 -29.45 -54.58
CA HIS A 1024 68.10 -28.79 -54.09
C HIS A 1024 68.81 -29.69 -53.05
N PRO A 1025 69.64 -30.66 -53.48
CA PRO A 1025 70.23 -31.67 -52.59
C PRO A 1025 71.14 -31.15 -51.47
N GLY A 1026 71.57 -29.88 -51.56
CA GLY A 1026 72.44 -29.23 -50.58
C GLY A 1026 71.72 -28.62 -49.37
N ILE A 1027 70.39 -28.68 -49.31
CA ILE A 1027 69.61 -28.07 -48.22
C ILE A 1027 69.49 -29.04 -47.04
N VAL A 1028 69.91 -28.59 -45.86
CA VAL A 1028 69.87 -29.36 -44.61
C VAL A 1028 68.43 -29.53 -44.13
N SER A 1029 68.02 -30.77 -43.83
CA SER A 1029 66.68 -31.12 -43.37
C SER A 1029 66.74 -32.29 -42.39
N PRO A 1030 65.84 -32.35 -41.39
CA PRO A 1030 65.76 -33.47 -40.44
C PRO A 1030 65.13 -34.74 -41.04
N VAL A 1031 64.54 -34.67 -42.23
CA VAL A 1031 63.86 -35.80 -42.88
C VAL A 1031 64.88 -36.65 -43.64
N GLN A 1032 65.03 -37.92 -43.25
CA GLN A 1032 65.91 -38.88 -43.93
C GLN A 1032 65.09 -39.91 -44.72
N ARG A 1033 65.48 -40.18 -45.98
CA ARG A 1033 64.89 -41.24 -46.79
C ARG A 1033 65.45 -42.60 -46.38
N ARG A 1034 64.57 -43.55 -46.08
CA ARG A 1034 64.95 -44.94 -45.81
C ARG A 1034 64.49 -45.81 -46.99
N PRO A 1035 65.38 -46.57 -47.67
CA PRO A 1035 64.99 -47.45 -48.77
C PRO A 1035 64.10 -48.61 -48.26
N VAL A 1036 63.07 -49.00 -49.03
CA VAL A 1036 62.15 -50.09 -48.68
C VAL A 1036 62.81 -51.45 -48.97
N ALA A 1037 62.88 -52.33 -47.97
CA ALA A 1037 63.41 -53.69 -48.11
C ALA A 1037 62.45 -54.57 -48.94
N GLY A 1038 62.97 -55.26 -49.96
CA GLY A 1038 62.20 -56.16 -50.82
C GLY A 1038 61.71 -57.41 -50.07
N LYS A 1039 60.49 -57.86 -50.37
CA LYS A 1039 60.06 -59.24 -50.15
C LYS A 1039 60.82 -60.14 -51.13
N VAL A 1040 61.71 -60.99 -50.61
CA VAL A 1040 62.05 -62.29 -51.21
C VAL A 1040 60.98 -63.29 -50.75
N ALA A 1041 60.65 -64.27 -51.59
CA ALA A 1041 59.56 -65.26 -51.44
C ALA A 1041 59.37 -65.84 -50.04
#